data_AF-A0AAV5SEK9-F1
#
_entry.id   AF-A0AAV5SEK9-F1
#
_cell.length_a   1.000
_cell.length_b   1.000
_cell.length_c   1.000
_cell.angle_alpha   90.00
_cell.angle_beta   90.00
_cell.angle_gamma   90.00
#
_symmetry.space_group_name_H-M   'P 1'
#
loop_
_entity.id
_entity.type
_entity.pdbx_description
1 polymer ?
#
loop_
_entity_poly.entity_id
_entity_poly.type
_entity_poly.pdbx_seq_one_letter_code
_entity_poly.pdbx_strand_id
1 'polypeptide(L)'
;AQPSNGAAAATVETEPWNKTAFHIAIQCALLDTLPHFVLTDTQAAAVDTSGRNAWHYAAHQLTPSTIKLFEQLEAKHVPIVPNSLGQTPLHVAVNAERTGSADAFLDPIEWLMERCDTSALDKESRTALHYAFQKVNVKGKKEELKKQDPIAVVSLLIGKMPGKAIRKQDSTGNTALHLAAMADANICLVSMLAKGSEVDTLNNDGNSPLALALLTKSQAASLTLIQAHADINGPVLGPEPPRLKEQPYRYRGAPFHKQDRLRSSIPDTVVRNEWHSLVYVILDLMGKTPDTIAKLVAAALRNGQHNFSIYLLKLLGKPTDEVQKAMQQHDFLSLYVDSLIGPVEGPAATVLERILELKVPFISASGHSPVVERACRKGHYGLLEKLAAADVPRFATLKPHPAGTSPIQALIERWFESTSTERATIRYWLQRFDSYPCLSLEYPIGMADRALPGSKDALVCLGFGNGSMVTPLVAAIRAHDAELVKFLVSERMVDINNPAPLPPVFDAIVTNNTGVIKALIDGELEDAHASWVPNTNGFGNGTNGKKRGAAFTFGLTASAGIKKKAARAVPDDEDDDDEMDDGSSDEEEEEDDEEMAVDTENEDEPTDAPIVSKPGKPIDIKGKMERLDIAVRDRVSGRSVAHFLVEPCGWQNVELLEALARVYKNKFTSLLTQRDTEGETPIALAAKNNQHMMFDAMIKLSTKSTDDEIAGLKFEVPDATNLDVKTDSESLVKEFASTLAKKKDDKKSLIPHKKSGYDKTGEIMVCGDTQQPFQVLMNKTDLRGGLYGFHNYYKMELIKRKDADLFILFTNWGRIGDPYGEFQCTPFTNIDAAFKEFKTVFKQKTGQEWCPLADFVDKQGKYRLTKTEDNVQTVADVEIENFKLEKKDEEEPVMKFISDIANVKKLRKYAHCVQLSNNSSVSCPFGRVAKEDIQRGREILDLLAKNIEERDKATDKRPPNMDDVFRLTDQQYILTSDFYTTIPVGGYTHSNIQVINSTHLLKNAHEILNMIGDIEIAGRLVSAATYAMKKRGEDPHRYLLSALACSISLLPPADELAQRVLQWIAASYKNCDVRAIFSINSRRAAQGMDKHAECPNITYLLHGTKAENLLSILHYGLKATPSNSLQCGQAFGNGVYFADAFEKSESYCGTSSQGLKYMLVCKVALGTVLTKEELEKKDKFDTRKVQGAKEPVGGLTIQGAVMPLGPLADHKFTDGHNHWWRPPHNEYIVKDESRILPVMLIAFK
;
A
#
# COMPACT_ATOMS: atom_id res chain seq x y z
N ALA A 1 57.47 -14.45 14.99
CA ALA A 1 57.88 -13.04 14.84
C ALA A 1 56.92 -12.35 13.86
N GLN A 2 56.73 -11.03 13.95
CA GLN A 2 55.94 -10.28 12.97
C GLN A 2 56.74 -10.06 11.67
N PRO A 3 56.05 -9.92 10.54
CA PRO A 3 56.40 -8.96 9.49
C PRO A 3 55.37 -7.83 9.42
N SER A 4 55.82 -6.59 9.25
CA SER A 4 54.99 -5.40 9.08
C SER A 4 55.01 -4.92 7.62
N ASN A 5 53.83 -4.55 7.10
CA ASN A 5 53.57 -3.81 5.86
C ASN A 5 54.04 -4.42 4.52
N GLY A 6 53.29 -4.18 3.43
CA GLY A 6 53.91 -4.09 2.09
C GLY A 6 53.24 -4.78 0.88
N ALA A 7 52.11 -5.47 1.00
CA ALA A 7 51.42 -6.05 -0.16
C ALA A 7 49.89 -5.98 -0.04
N ALA A 8 49.20 -5.82 -1.18
CA ALA A 8 47.73 -5.70 -1.22
C ALA A 8 47.05 -7.04 -0.89
N ALA A 9 46.07 -7.00 0.02
CA ALA A 9 45.34 -8.18 0.45
C ALA A 9 44.29 -8.59 -0.60
N ALA A 10 44.64 -9.52 -1.49
CA ALA A 10 43.65 -10.32 -2.21
C ALA A 10 42.84 -11.16 -1.20
N THR A 11 41.52 -10.96 -1.17
CA THR A 11 40.62 -11.58 -0.21
C THR A 11 40.46 -13.07 -0.47
N VAL A 12 41.09 -13.91 0.35
CA VAL A 12 40.91 -15.37 0.32
C VAL A 12 39.61 -15.73 1.06
N GLU A 13 38.49 -15.85 0.33
CA GLU A 13 37.27 -16.48 0.84
C GLU A 13 37.59 -17.95 1.22
N THR A 14 37.34 -18.33 2.47
CA THR A 14 37.72 -19.64 3.04
C THR A 14 36.55 -20.61 3.08
N GLU A 15 36.06 -21.02 1.91
CA GLU A 15 35.20 -22.20 1.77
C GLU A 15 36.02 -23.51 1.60
N PRO A 16 35.46 -24.69 1.95
CA PRO A 16 36.19 -25.96 1.91
C PRO A 16 36.42 -26.46 0.49
N TRP A 17 37.57 -26.10 -0.09
CA TRP A 17 38.05 -26.62 -1.37
C TRP A 17 38.33 -28.14 -1.25
N ASN A 18 37.52 -28.99 -1.87
CA ASN A 18 37.81 -30.43 -2.02
C ASN A 18 38.91 -30.66 -3.08
N LYS A 19 40.11 -30.12 -2.86
CA LYS A 19 41.27 -30.26 -3.75
C LYS A 19 42.20 -31.35 -3.23
N THR A 20 42.61 -32.25 -4.14
CA THR A 20 43.72 -33.16 -3.86
C THR A 20 45.05 -32.40 -3.80
N ALA A 21 46.05 -32.97 -3.13
CA ALA A 21 47.42 -32.44 -3.17
C ALA A 21 47.95 -32.33 -4.62
N PHE A 22 47.51 -33.22 -5.51
CA PHE A 22 47.83 -33.20 -6.94
C PHE A 22 47.21 -31.98 -7.65
N HIS A 23 45.94 -31.63 -7.38
CA HIS A 23 45.33 -30.40 -7.91
C HIS A 23 46.04 -29.13 -7.43
N ILE A 24 46.55 -29.12 -6.19
CA ILE A 24 47.31 -27.98 -5.64
C ILE A 24 48.71 -27.90 -6.27
N ALA A 25 49.42 -29.03 -6.41
CA ALA A 25 50.74 -29.09 -7.05
C ALA A 25 50.67 -28.62 -8.52
N ILE A 26 49.62 -29.01 -9.24
CA ILE A 26 49.34 -28.51 -10.59
C ILE A 26 49.05 -27.00 -10.54
N GLN A 27 48.12 -26.54 -9.69
CA GLN A 27 47.77 -25.11 -9.62
C GLN A 27 48.98 -24.21 -9.32
N CYS A 28 49.92 -24.67 -8.50
CA CYS A 28 51.17 -23.97 -8.17
C CYS A 28 52.33 -24.22 -9.18
N ALA A 29 52.07 -24.89 -10.30
CA ALA A 29 53.03 -25.20 -11.37
C ALA A 29 54.30 -25.95 -10.91
N LEU A 30 54.18 -26.83 -9.90
CA LEU A 30 55.30 -27.55 -9.29
C LEU A 30 55.75 -28.78 -10.11
N LEU A 31 56.15 -28.52 -11.36
CA LEU A 31 56.46 -29.51 -12.41
C LEU A 31 57.39 -30.63 -11.96
N ASP A 32 58.44 -30.31 -11.21
CA ASP A 32 59.44 -31.29 -10.73
C ASP A 32 58.85 -32.26 -9.69
N THR A 33 57.76 -31.88 -9.00
CA THR A 33 57.09 -32.74 -8.01
C THR A 33 56.12 -33.73 -8.65
N LEU A 34 55.53 -33.39 -9.81
CA LEU A 34 54.46 -34.16 -10.43
C LEU A 34 54.87 -35.60 -10.79
N PRO A 35 56.08 -35.89 -11.34
CA PRO A 35 56.52 -37.27 -11.58
C PRO A 35 56.41 -38.17 -10.34
N HIS A 36 56.76 -37.65 -9.16
CA HIS A 36 56.83 -38.40 -7.90
C HIS A 36 55.46 -38.74 -7.28
N PHE A 37 54.35 -38.15 -7.77
CA PHE A 37 53.01 -38.57 -7.35
C PHE A 37 52.66 -39.95 -7.94
N VAL A 38 52.64 -40.97 -7.09
CA VAL A 38 51.97 -42.25 -7.39
C VAL A 38 50.48 -42.05 -7.15
N LEU A 39 49.68 -42.19 -8.22
CA LEU A 39 48.22 -42.05 -8.19
C LEU A 39 47.58 -43.40 -8.51
N THR A 40 46.49 -43.73 -7.81
CA THR A 40 45.53 -44.73 -8.30
C THR A 40 44.63 -44.12 -9.37
N ASP A 41 44.00 -44.93 -10.21
CA ASP A 41 43.04 -44.46 -11.23
C ASP A 41 41.91 -43.59 -10.61
N THR A 42 41.48 -43.96 -9.41
CA THR A 42 40.48 -43.21 -8.60
C THR A 42 41.00 -41.85 -8.09
N GLN A 43 42.30 -41.67 -7.92
CA GLN A 43 42.93 -40.40 -7.56
C GLN A 43 43.26 -39.55 -8.79
N ALA A 44 43.60 -40.19 -9.92
CA ALA A 44 43.75 -39.54 -11.22
C ALA A 44 42.42 -38.98 -11.74
N ALA A 45 41.32 -39.71 -11.55
CA ALA A 45 39.97 -39.29 -11.90
C ALA A 45 39.30 -38.33 -10.88
N ALA A 46 40.02 -37.87 -9.85
CA ALA A 46 39.46 -37.03 -8.81
C ALA A 46 39.00 -35.66 -9.33
N VAL A 47 37.94 -35.11 -8.72
CA VAL A 47 37.35 -33.80 -9.08
C VAL A 47 37.09 -32.95 -7.83
N ASP A 48 37.14 -31.62 -7.98
CA ASP A 48 36.82 -30.68 -6.89
C ASP A 48 35.30 -30.45 -6.71
N THR A 49 34.92 -29.55 -5.79
CA THR A 49 33.52 -29.14 -5.56
C THR A 49 32.84 -28.49 -6.78
N SER A 50 33.59 -28.07 -7.78
CA SER A 50 33.13 -27.56 -9.08
C SER A 50 33.22 -28.62 -10.20
N GLY A 51 33.51 -29.88 -9.88
CA GLY A 51 33.70 -30.96 -10.84
C GLY A 51 35.01 -30.87 -11.66
N ARG A 52 35.96 -30.00 -11.29
CA ARG A 52 37.22 -29.83 -12.02
C ARG A 52 38.21 -30.94 -11.67
N ASN A 53 38.57 -31.75 -12.66
CA ASN A 53 39.76 -32.62 -12.62
C ASN A 53 41.07 -31.82 -12.79
N ALA A 54 42.19 -32.51 -12.68
CA ALA A 54 43.55 -32.01 -12.93
C ALA A 54 43.71 -31.26 -14.28
N TRP A 55 43.10 -31.74 -15.38
CA TRP A 55 43.21 -31.11 -16.70
C TRP A 55 42.64 -29.68 -16.75
N HIS A 56 41.58 -29.37 -16.00
CA HIS A 56 41.04 -28.00 -15.95
C HIS A 56 42.00 -27.04 -15.22
N TYR A 57 42.73 -27.51 -14.21
CA TYR A 57 43.75 -26.70 -13.51
C TYR A 57 44.97 -26.46 -14.40
N ALA A 58 45.41 -27.48 -15.14
CA ALA A 58 46.47 -27.38 -16.14
C ALA A 58 46.10 -26.38 -17.26
N ALA A 59 44.90 -26.53 -17.84
CA ALA A 59 44.41 -25.70 -18.95
C ALA A 59 44.29 -24.21 -18.59
N HIS A 60 44.07 -23.87 -17.32
CA HIS A 60 43.97 -22.48 -16.86
C HIS A 60 45.34 -21.75 -16.84
N GLN A 61 46.46 -22.47 -16.82
CA GLN A 61 47.78 -21.83 -16.62
C GLN A 61 48.34 -21.16 -17.87
N LEU A 62 48.11 -21.72 -19.05
CA LEU A 62 48.62 -21.22 -20.34
C LEU A 62 50.07 -20.71 -20.25
N THR A 63 51.02 -21.60 -19.97
CA THR A 63 52.47 -21.29 -20.01
C THR A 63 53.17 -22.21 -21.00
N PRO A 64 54.38 -21.87 -21.48
CA PRO A 64 55.19 -22.81 -22.29
C PRO A 64 55.45 -24.15 -21.59
N SER A 65 55.50 -24.15 -20.25
CA SER A 65 55.65 -25.36 -19.43
C SER A 65 54.37 -26.21 -19.33
N THR A 66 53.21 -25.68 -19.73
CA THR A 66 51.92 -26.39 -19.64
C THR A 66 51.88 -27.60 -20.57
N ILE A 67 52.61 -27.61 -21.70
CA ILE A 67 52.72 -28.78 -22.58
C ILE A 67 53.38 -29.96 -21.84
N LYS A 68 54.49 -29.71 -21.13
CA LYS A 68 55.16 -30.74 -20.31
C LYS A 68 54.25 -31.26 -19.19
N LEU A 69 53.37 -30.40 -18.67
CA LEU A 69 52.39 -30.79 -17.67
C LEU A 69 51.28 -31.67 -18.31
N PHE A 70 50.83 -31.37 -19.52
CA PHE A 70 49.91 -32.22 -20.29
C PHE A 70 50.53 -33.59 -20.63
N GLU A 71 51.79 -33.63 -21.08
CA GLU A 71 52.55 -34.88 -21.30
C GLU A 71 52.60 -35.74 -20.03
N GLN A 72 52.86 -35.12 -18.86
CA GLN A 72 52.87 -35.81 -17.57
C GLN A 72 51.48 -36.28 -17.10
N LEU A 73 50.39 -35.61 -17.50
CA LEU A 73 49.02 -36.05 -17.23
C LEU A 73 48.60 -37.21 -18.16
N GLU A 74 49.00 -37.16 -19.44
CA GLU A 74 48.79 -38.23 -20.43
C GLU A 74 49.55 -39.51 -20.02
N ALA A 75 50.81 -39.37 -19.60
CA ALA A 75 51.66 -40.44 -19.08
C ALA A 75 51.21 -41.01 -17.71
N LYS A 76 50.32 -40.31 -16.99
CA LYS A 76 49.67 -40.80 -15.75
C LYS A 76 48.21 -41.23 -15.99
N HIS A 77 47.79 -41.39 -17.24
CA HIS A 77 46.47 -41.85 -17.66
C HIS A 77 45.29 -41.07 -17.04
N VAL A 78 45.48 -39.77 -16.77
CA VAL A 78 44.46 -38.91 -16.17
C VAL A 78 43.29 -38.72 -17.17
N PRO A 79 42.04 -39.06 -16.83
CA PRO A 79 40.94 -39.00 -17.79
C PRO A 79 40.48 -37.56 -18.06
N ILE A 80 40.29 -37.23 -19.34
CA ILE A 80 39.67 -35.98 -19.78
C ILE A 80 38.14 -36.11 -19.62
N VAL A 81 37.58 -35.42 -18.63
CA VAL A 81 36.14 -35.36 -18.34
C VAL A 81 35.68 -33.89 -18.23
N PRO A 82 34.41 -33.57 -18.51
CA PRO A 82 33.87 -32.22 -18.31
C PRO A 82 33.57 -31.92 -16.84
N ASN A 83 33.57 -30.65 -16.46
CA ASN A 83 33.27 -30.20 -15.09
C ASN A 83 31.77 -30.09 -14.78
N SER A 84 31.40 -29.58 -13.59
CA SER A 84 29.98 -29.48 -13.17
C SER A 84 29.12 -28.53 -14.02
N LEU A 85 29.75 -27.65 -14.82
CA LEU A 85 29.09 -26.78 -15.81
C LEU A 85 29.02 -27.41 -17.22
N GLY A 86 29.57 -28.61 -17.41
CA GLY A 86 29.70 -29.28 -18.71
C GLY A 86 30.90 -28.80 -19.54
N GLN A 87 31.73 -27.89 -19.01
CA GLN A 87 32.89 -27.37 -19.72
C GLN A 87 33.98 -28.44 -19.81
N THR A 88 34.64 -28.54 -20.97
CA THR A 88 35.86 -29.36 -21.14
C THR A 88 37.12 -28.53 -20.81
N PRO A 89 38.31 -29.15 -20.64
CA PRO A 89 39.56 -28.39 -20.47
C PRO A 89 39.83 -27.36 -21.58
N LEU A 90 39.43 -27.63 -22.83
CA LEU A 90 39.52 -26.68 -23.94
C LEU A 90 38.68 -25.40 -23.72
N HIS A 91 37.49 -25.52 -23.11
CA HIS A 91 36.68 -24.36 -22.74
C HIS A 91 37.38 -23.51 -21.67
N VAL A 92 38.02 -24.14 -20.68
CA VAL A 92 38.76 -23.44 -19.63
C VAL A 92 40.03 -22.78 -20.17
N ALA A 93 40.75 -23.42 -21.11
CA ALA A 93 41.90 -22.82 -21.79
C ALA A 93 41.51 -21.52 -22.52
N VAL A 94 40.42 -21.53 -23.29
CA VAL A 94 39.95 -20.30 -23.99
C VAL A 94 39.41 -19.25 -23.00
N ASN A 95 38.83 -19.69 -21.87
CA ASN A 95 38.29 -18.79 -20.84
C ASN A 95 39.35 -18.16 -19.92
N ALA A 96 40.57 -18.69 -19.80
CA ALA A 96 41.62 -18.13 -18.94
C ALA A 96 42.01 -16.68 -19.30
N GLU A 97 42.44 -15.89 -18.31
CA GLU A 97 43.00 -14.56 -18.54
C GLU A 97 44.47 -14.64 -19.01
N ARG A 98 44.87 -13.71 -19.89
CA ARG A 98 46.14 -13.79 -20.63
C ARG A 98 47.20 -12.89 -20.00
N THR A 99 48.29 -13.47 -19.49
CA THR A 99 49.39 -12.76 -18.82
C THR A 99 50.74 -12.96 -19.53
N GLY A 100 50.83 -12.56 -20.80
CA GLY A 100 52.10 -12.59 -21.56
C GLY A 100 51.97 -12.11 -23.02
N SER A 101 53.07 -12.22 -23.77
CA SER A 101 53.18 -11.87 -25.20
C SER A 101 52.43 -12.85 -26.12
N ALA A 102 51.75 -12.32 -27.14
CA ALA A 102 50.65 -12.99 -27.85
C ALA A 102 50.92 -14.41 -28.39
N ASP A 103 52.13 -14.69 -28.87
CA ASP A 103 52.41 -15.91 -29.64
C ASP A 103 52.68 -17.16 -28.79
N ALA A 104 53.12 -17.01 -27.54
CA ALA A 104 53.64 -18.11 -26.72
C ALA A 104 52.58 -19.05 -26.11
N PHE A 105 51.32 -18.95 -26.56
CA PHE A 105 50.15 -19.50 -25.87
C PHE A 105 49.12 -20.19 -26.78
N LEU A 106 49.43 -20.38 -28.07
CA LEU A 106 48.59 -21.16 -28.99
C LEU A 106 48.83 -22.66 -28.83
N ASP A 107 50.08 -23.08 -28.66
CA ASP A 107 50.50 -24.48 -28.61
C ASP A 107 49.71 -25.33 -27.57
N PRO A 108 49.43 -24.85 -26.33
CA PRO A 108 48.63 -25.62 -25.37
C PRO A 108 47.15 -25.74 -25.80
N ILE A 109 46.63 -24.78 -26.58
CA ILE A 109 45.27 -24.83 -27.12
C ILE A 109 45.23 -25.79 -28.32
N GLU A 110 46.21 -25.75 -29.22
CA GLU A 110 46.32 -26.69 -30.34
C GLU A 110 46.47 -28.14 -29.86
N TRP A 111 47.35 -28.38 -28.88
CA TRP A 111 47.55 -29.70 -28.26
C TRP A 111 46.25 -30.26 -27.67
N LEU A 112 45.45 -29.42 -26.99
CA LEU A 112 44.13 -29.80 -26.49
C LEU A 112 43.11 -30.03 -27.62
N MET A 113 43.19 -29.29 -28.74
CA MET A 113 42.30 -29.47 -29.89
C MET A 113 42.54 -30.77 -30.67
N GLU A 114 43.74 -31.37 -30.58
CA GLU A 114 44.01 -32.69 -31.16
C GLU A 114 43.38 -33.84 -30.36
N ARG A 115 43.13 -33.62 -29.06
CA ARG A 115 42.74 -34.67 -28.08
C ARG A 115 41.35 -34.49 -27.47
N CYS A 116 40.79 -33.29 -27.53
CA CYS A 116 39.44 -32.96 -27.09
C CYS A 116 38.51 -32.77 -28.30
N ASP A 117 37.25 -33.17 -28.17
CA ASP A 117 36.22 -32.79 -29.13
C ASP A 117 36.05 -31.26 -29.15
N THR A 118 36.42 -30.64 -30.28
CA THR A 118 36.30 -29.19 -30.51
C THR A 118 34.84 -28.73 -30.68
N SER A 119 33.91 -29.66 -30.89
CA SER A 119 32.47 -29.41 -31.01
C SER A 119 31.67 -29.66 -29.72
N ALA A 120 32.35 -30.05 -28.64
CA ALA A 120 31.73 -30.28 -27.33
C ALA A 120 30.96 -29.04 -26.81
N LEU A 121 29.87 -29.30 -26.08
CA LEU A 121 28.94 -28.28 -25.59
C LEU A 121 28.87 -28.30 -24.06
N ASP A 122 28.79 -27.11 -23.45
CA ASP A 122 28.50 -26.96 -22.02
C ASP A 122 26.98 -27.03 -21.71
N LYS A 123 26.61 -26.85 -20.43
CA LYS A 123 25.19 -26.84 -20.00
C LYS A 123 24.34 -25.71 -20.56
N GLU A 124 24.94 -24.65 -21.11
CA GLU A 124 24.27 -23.56 -21.82
C GLU A 124 24.39 -23.72 -23.35
N SER A 125 24.74 -24.92 -23.84
CA SER A 125 24.95 -25.23 -25.27
C SER A 125 26.04 -24.39 -25.96
N ARG A 126 26.98 -23.82 -25.21
CA ARG A 126 28.14 -23.09 -25.74
C ARG A 126 29.25 -24.04 -26.16
N THR A 127 29.88 -23.76 -27.31
CA THR A 127 31.19 -24.33 -27.67
C THR A 127 32.34 -23.46 -27.16
N ALA A 128 33.57 -23.98 -27.14
CA ALA A 128 34.78 -23.22 -26.78
C ALA A 128 34.97 -21.92 -27.59
N LEU A 129 34.44 -21.86 -28.82
CA LEU A 129 34.47 -20.64 -29.65
C LEU A 129 33.63 -19.49 -29.07
N HIS A 130 32.56 -19.77 -28.33
CA HIS A 130 31.75 -18.72 -27.66
C HIS A 130 32.53 -18.06 -26.52
N TYR A 131 33.35 -18.85 -25.80
CA TYR A 131 34.21 -18.40 -24.70
C TYR A 131 35.36 -17.49 -25.13
N ALA A 132 35.67 -17.42 -26.43
CA ALA A 132 36.68 -16.50 -26.96
C ALA A 132 36.24 -15.03 -26.85
N PHE A 133 34.93 -14.77 -26.95
CA PHE A 133 34.33 -13.42 -26.96
C PHE A 133 33.65 -13.05 -25.64
N GLN A 134 32.98 -14.02 -24.99
CA GLN A 134 32.29 -13.81 -23.71
C GLN A 134 32.96 -14.63 -22.61
N LYS A 135 33.69 -13.95 -21.71
CA LYS A 135 34.22 -14.57 -20.49
C LYS A 135 33.09 -14.91 -19.51
N VAL A 136 33.25 -16.03 -18.79
CA VAL A 136 32.31 -16.51 -17.78
C VAL A 136 33.08 -16.83 -16.49
N ASN A 137 32.66 -16.25 -15.37
CA ASN A 137 33.32 -16.40 -14.09
C ASN A 137 32.97 -17.76 -13.42
N VAL A 138 33.77 -18.19 -12.44
CA VAL A 138 33.66 -19.47 -11.72
C VAL A 138 32.28 -19.70 -11.08
N LYS A 139 31.59 -18.62 -10.65
CA LYS A 139 30.22 -18.67 -10.10
C LYS A 139 29.11 -18.63 -11.18
N GLY A 140 29.44 -18.95 -12.45
CA GLY A 140 28.48 -19.07 -13.58
C GLY A 140 27.91 -17.74 -14.11
N LYS A 141 28.39 -16.59 -13.63
CA LYS A 141 27.94 -15.27 -14.09
C LYS A 141 28.72 -14.84 -15.34
N LYS A 142 28.02 -14.26 -16.32
CA LYS A 142 28.62 -13.55 -17.46
C LYS A 142 29.36 -12.32 -16.94
N GLU A 143 30.59 -12.12 -17.39
CA GLU A 143 31.36 -10.91 -17.08
C GLU A 143 31.04 -9.78 -18.07
N GLU A 144 31.47 -8.55 -17.76
CA GLU A 144 31.34 -7.42 -18.68
C GLU A 144 32.07 -7.68 -20.00
N LEU A 145 31.44 -7.28 -21.12
CA LEU A 145 31.95 -7.48 -22.47
C LEU A 145 33.16 -6.57 -22.74
N LYS A 146 34.36 -7.07 -22.41
CA LYS A 146 35.64 -6.49 -22.82
C LYS A 146 35.71 -6.47 -24.36
N LYS A 147 35.60 -5.29 -24.99
CA LYS A 147 35.77 -5.15 -26.46
C LYS A 147 37.22 -5.47 -26.85
N GLN A 148 37.45 -6.68 -27.33
CA GLN A 148 38.75 -7.19 -27.76
C GLN A 148 38.54 -8.19 -28.90
N ASP A 149 39.45 -8.19 -29.88
CA ASP A 149 39.45 -9.13 -31.01
C ASP A 149 40.43 -10.29 -30.72
N PRO A 150 39.97 -11.51 -30.37
CA PRO A 150 40.80 -12.65 -29.98
C PRO A 150 41.39 -13.41 -31.20
N ILE A 151 41.88 -12.67 -32.20
CA ILE A 151 42.26 -13.10 -33.55
C ILE A 151 42.94 -14.48 -33.58
N ALA A 152 44.05 -14.62 -32.86
CA ALA A 152 44.92 -15.80 -32.96
C ALA A 152 44.24 -17.09 -32.48
N VAL A 153 43.58 -17.04 -31.31
CA VAL A 153 42.86 -18.19 -30.73
C VAL A 153 41.66 -18.58 -31.61
N VAL A 154 40.95 -17.60 -32.15
CA VAL A 154 39.79 -17.85 -33.01
C VAL A 154 40.20 -18.38 -34.39
N SER A 155 41.29 -17.87 -34.96
CA SER A 155 41.88 -18.38 -36.21
C SER A 155 42.29 -19.85 -36.07
N LEU A 156 42.92 -20.21 -34.96
CA LEU A 156 43.29 -21.59 -34.63
C LEU A 156 42.05 -22.48 -34.53
N LEU A 157 41.06 -22.09 -33.71
CA LEU A 157 39.80 -22.83 -33.51
C LEU A 157 39.06 -23.06 -34.85
N ILE A 158 38.82 -22.00 -35.62
CA ILE A 158 38.16 -22.05 -36.95
C ILE A 158 39.02 -22.80 -37.98
N GLY A 159 40.34 -22.87 -37.77
CA GLY A 159 41.25 -23.69 -38.55
C GLY A 159 40.84 -25.15 -38.59
N LYS A 160 40.54 -25.74 -37.42
CA LYS A 160 40.29 -27.19 -37.26
C LYS A 160 38.85 -27.58 -36.86
N MET A 161 38.03 -26.66 -36.37
CA MET A 161 36.62 -26.94 -36.04
C MET A 161 35.79 -27.27 -37.31
N PRO A 162 34.89 -28.27 -37.26
CA PRO A 162 33.97 -28.54 -38.35
C PRO A 162 32.94 -27.39 -38.48
N GLY A 163 32.59 -26.98 -39.70
CA GLY A 163 31.69 -25.84 -39.93
C GLY A 163 30.33 -25.92 -39.23
N LYS A 164 29.82 -27.14 -38.99
CA LYS A 164 28.59 -27.37 -38.19
C LYS A 164 28.71 -26.95 -36.71
N ALA A 165 29.91 -26.90 -36.14
CA ALA A 165 30.15 -26.45 -34.77
C ALA A 165 30.29 -24.92 -34.67
N ILE A 166 30.74 -24.25 -35.74
CA ILE A 166 30.82 -22.78 -35.80
C ILE A 166 29.41 -22.15 -35.80
N ARG A 167 28.45 -22.79 -36.48
CA ARG A 167 27.04 -22.37 -36.54
C ARG A 167 26.19 -22.75 -35.29
N LYS A 168 26.78 -23.30 -34.23
CA LYS A 168 26.01 -23.65 -33.01
C LYS A 168 25.53 -22.39 -32.28
N GLN A 169 24.32 -22.48 -31.73
CA GLN A 169 23.69 -21.46 -30.89
C GLN A 169 23.74 -21.87 -29.42
N ASP A 170 23.93 -20.88 -28.54
CA ASP A 170 23.79 -21.03 -27.09
C ASP A 170 22.32 -21.06 -26.61
N SER A 171 22.13 -21.20 -25.29
CA SER A 171 20.81 -21.21 -24.65
C SER A 171 19.99 -19.92 -24.82
N THR A 172 20.61 -18.81 -25.27
CA THR A 172 19.93 -17.57 -25.66
C THR A 172 19.82 -17.40 -27.19
N GLY A 173 20.12 -18.45 -27.96
CA GLY A 173 20.03 -18.48 -29.42
C GLY A 173 21.20 -17.78 -30.14
N ASN A 174 22.22 -17.33 -29.41
CA ASN A 174 23.34 -16.59 -29.99
C ASN A 174 24.37 -17.57 -30.53
N THR A 175 24.79 -17.38 -31.77
CA THR A 175 25.99 -18.05 -32.31
C THR A 175 27.26 -17.33 -31.88
N ALA A 176 28.44 -17.95 -32.09
CA ALA A 176 29.71 -17.26 -31.93
C ALA A 176 29.83 -15.96 -32.75
N LEU A 177 29.14 -15.88 -33.91
CA LEU A 177 29.08 -14.67 -34.74
C LEU A 177 28.33 -13.52 -34.04
N HIS A 178 27.25 -13.82 -33.30
CA HIS A 178 26.54 -12.83 -32.48
C HIS A 178 27.45 -12.27 -31.37
N LEU A 179 28.20 -13.12 -30.68
CA LEU A 179 29.09 -12.69 -29.59
C LEU A 179 30.29 -11.88 -30.12
N ALA A 180 30.86 -12.25 -31.27
CA ALA A 180 31.90 -11.47 -31.93
C ALA A 180 31.39 -10.10 -32.42
N ALA A 181 30.14 -10.04 -32.89
CA ALA A 181 29.48 -8.80 -33.27
C ALA A 181 29.26 -7.86 -32.06
N MET A 182 28.86 -8.42 -30.91
CA MET A 182 28.77 -7.69 -29.64
C MET A 182 30.14 -7.17 -29.16
N ALA A 183 31.20 -7.98 -29.29
CA ALA A 183 32.56 -7.66 -28.86
C ALA A 183 33.34 -6.70 -29.79
N ASP A 184 32.78 -6.33 -30.94
CA ASP A 184 33.43 -5.53 -32.01
C ASP A 184 34.65 -6.23 -32.66
N ALA A 185 34.68 -7.56 -32.64
CA ALA A 185 35.81 -8.39 -33.08
C ALA A 185 35.83 -8.59 -34.61
N ASN A 186 36.13 -7.51 -35.32
CA ASN A 186 36.10 -7.41 -36.79
C ASN A 186 36.85 -8.54 -37.53
N ILE A 187 38.12 -8.80 -37.18
CA ILE A 187 38.96 -9.77 -37.91
C ILE A 187 38.48 -11.20 -37.64
N CYS A 188 37.99 -11.48 -36.43
CA CYS A 188 37.27 -12.72 -36.13
C CYS A 188 35.97 -12.88 -36.96
N LEU A 189 35.21 -11.81 -37.18
CA LEU A 189 34.00 -11.85 -38.02
C LEU A 189 34.34 -12.20 -39.46
N VAL A 190 35.31 -11.52 -40.09
CA VAL A 190 35.78 -11.86 -41.46
C VAL A 190 36.18 -13.34 -41.54
N SER A 191 36.95 -13.82 -40.56
CA SER A 191 37.44 -15.20 -40.50
C SER A 191 36.32 -16.25 -40.35
N MET A 192 35.27 -15.93 -39.59
CA MET A 192 34.06 -16.78 -39.47
C MET A 192 33.21 -16.78 -40.73
N LEU A 193 33.00 -15.61 -41.34
CA LEU A 193 32.21 -15.44 -42.55
C LEU A 193 32.84 -16.19 -43.73
N ALA A 194 34.17 -16.06 -43.91
CA ALA A 194 34.94 -16.80 -44.91
C ALA A 194 34.90 -18.34 -44.72
N LYS A 195 34.60 -18.82 -43.52
CA LYS A 195 34.40 -20.24 -43.19
C LYS A 195 32.93 -20.67 -43.15
N GLY A 196 32.03 -19.81 -43.64
CA GLY A 196 30.63 -20.14 -43.88
C GLY A 196 29.72 -20.01 -42.65
N SER A 197 29.99 -19.10 -41.72
CA SER A 197 28.98 -18.66 -40.76
C SER A 197 27.80 -17.96 -41.46
N GLU A 198 26.58 -18.23 -41.01
CA GLU A 198 25.36 -17.59 -41.52
C GLU A 198 25.20 -16.17 -40.94
N VAL A 199 25.10 -15.17 -41.82
CA VAL A 199 25.16 -13.74 -41.45
C VAL A 199 23.92 -13.28 -40.67
N ASP A 200 22.74 -13.74 -41.09
CA ASP A 200 21.43 -13.28 -40.61
C ASP A 200 20.70 -14.30 -39.69
N THR A 201 21.46 -15.22 -39.07
CA THR A 201 20.91 -16.14 -38.06
C THR A 201 20.23 -15.33 -36.95
N LEU A 202 19.00 -15.68 -36.55
CA LEU A 202 18.30 -14.98 -35.47
C LEU A 202 18.47 -15.68 -34.12
N ASN A 203 18.65 -14.91 -33.05
CA ASN A 203 18.65 -15.39 -31.67
C ASN A 203 17.24 -15.49 -31.06
N ASN A 204 17.13 -15.94 -29.80
CA ASN A 204 15.84 -16.16 -29.13
C ASN A 204 15.03 -14.87 -28.89
N ASP A 205 15.66 -13.70 -28.97
CA ASP A 205 14.99 -12.39 -28.89
C ASP A 205 14.56 -11.84 -30.26
N GLY A 206 14.92 -12.52 -31.35
CA GLY A 206 14.62 -12.13 -32.73
C GLY A 206 15.62 -11.14 -33.35
N ASN A 207 16.80 -10.98 -32.75
CA ASN A 207 17.88 -10.14 -33.28
C ASN A 207 18.88 -10.96 -34.11
N SER A 208 19.43 -10.35 -35.16
CA SER A 208 20.59 -10.85 -35.92
C SER A 208 21.92 -10.37 -35.31
N PRO A 209 23.09 -10.91 -35.74
CA PRO A 209 24.41 -10.39 -35.36
C PRO A 209 24.57 -8.89 -35.63
N LEU A 210 24.06 -8.42 -36.77
CA LEU A 210 24.10 -6.99 -37.12
C LEU A 210 23.22 -6.15 -36.17
N ALA A 211 22.02 -6.64 -35.83
CA ALA A 211 21.16 -5.97 -34.86
C ALA A 211 21.82 -5.89 -33.46
N LEU A 212 22.55 -6.93 -33.03
CA LEU A 212 23.29 -6.89 -31.77
C LEU A 212 24.51 -5.95 -31.82
N ALA A 213 25.29 -5.93 -32.91
CA ALA A 213 26.40 -4.99 -33.07
C ALA A 213 25.93 -3.52 -32.99
N LEU A 214 24.74 -3.25 -33.53
CA LEU A 214 24.11 -1.93 -33.45
C LEU A 214 23.70 -1.56 -32.02
N LEU A 215 23.14 -2.50 -31.26
CA LEU A 215 22.78 -2.31 -29.85
C LEU A 215 24.01 -2.13 -28.94
N THR A 216 25.12 -2.82 -29.21
CA THR A 216 26.38 -2.71 -28.43
C THR A 216 27.32 -1.59 -28.92
N LYS A 217 26.88 -0.77 -29.88
CA LYS A 217 27.68 0.26 -30.55
C LYS A 217 29.05 -0.27 -31.04
N SER A 218 29.02 -1.38 -31.75
CA SER A 218 30.19 -2.06 -32.33
C SER A 218 30.30 -1.74 -33.83
N GLN A 219 31.03 -0.66 -34.14
CA GLN A 219 31.00 -0.02 -35.47
C GLN A 219 31.79 -0.81 -36.52
N ALA A 220 32.93 -1.38 -36.14
CA ALA A 220 33.78 -2.13 -37.06
C ALA A 220 33.11 -3.46 -37.45
N ALA A 221 32.53 -4.16 -36.46
CA ALA A 221 31.69 -5.32 -36.69
C ALA A 221 30.50 -5.03 -37.61
N SER A 222 29.81 -3.91 -37.40
CA SER A 222 28.64 -3.53 -38.21
C SER A 222 29.00 -3.26 -39.68
N LEU A 223 30.12 -2.57 -39.94
CA LEU A 223 30.60 -2.34 -41.30
C LEU A 223 30.92 -3.66 -42.02
N THR A 224 31.63 -4.57 -41.36
CA THR A 224 32.04 -5.85 -41.93
C THR A 224 30.85 -6.78 -42.21
N LEU A 225 29.84 -6.80 -41.34
CA LEU A 225 28.60 -7.57 -41.58
C LEU A 225 27.81 -7.01 -42.78
N ILE A 226 27.75 -5.68 -42.92
CA ILE A 226 27.10 -5.03 -44.08
C ILE A 226 27.89 -5.28 -45.38
N GLN A 227 29.22 -5.25 -45.34
CA GLN A 227 30.08 -5.63 -46.48
C GLN A 227 29.95 -7.12 -46.84
N ALA A 228 29.58 -7.98 -45.89
CA ALA A 228 29.27 -9.39 -46.10
C ALA A 228 27.80 -9.66 -46.50
N HIS A 229 27.07 -8.62 -46.93
CA HIS A 229 25.68 -8.68 -47.40
C HIS A 229 24.62 -9.13 -46.36
N ALA A 230 24.81 -8.78 -45.08
CA ALA A 230 23.75 -8.89 -44.07
C ALA A 230 22.47 -8.12 -44.47
N ASP A 231 21.29 -8.59 -44.06
CA ASP A 231 20.03 -7.90 -44.35
C ASP A 231 19.88 -6.60 -43.53
N ILE A 232 20.05 -5.49 -44.23
CA ILE A 232 19.87 -4.12 -43.70
C ILE A 232 18.40 -3.72 -43.49
N ASN A 233 17.43 -4.56 -43.82
CA ASN A 233 16.00 -4.32 -43.57
C ASN A 233 15.49 -4.98 -42.27
N GLY A 234 16.31 -5.82 -41.65
CA GLY A 234 15.97 -6.55 -40.42
C GLY A 234 15.58 -5.64 -39.24
N PRO A 235 14.70 -6.13 -38.34
CA PRO A 235 14.34 -5.40 -37.13
C PRO A 235 15.46 -5.46 -36.08
N VAL A 236 15.65 -4.35 -35.37
CA VAL A 236 16.42 -4.27 -34.13
C VAL A 236 15.44 -4.21 -32.97
N LEU A 237 15.44 -5.27 -32.15
CA LEU A 237 14.54 -5.47 -31.02
C LEU A 237 15.28 -5.20 -29.72
N GLY A 238 14.83 -4.18 -28.98
CA GLY A 238 15.39 -3.85 -27.67
C GLY A 238 15.13 -4.94 -26.62
N PRO A 239 15.85 -4.92 -25.48
CA PRO A 239 15.61 -5.84 -24.37
C PRO A 239 14.15 -5.75 -23.89
N GLU A 240 13.56 -6.89 -23.51
CA GLU A 240 12.17 -6.94 -23.00
C GLU A 240 12.06 -6.02 -21.76
N PRO A 241 11.14 -5.02 -21.77
CA PRO A 241 11.02 -4.10 -20.64
C PRO A 241 10.67 -4.88 -19.36
N PRO A 242 11.19 -4.47 -18.19
CA PRO A 242 10.95 -5.17 -16.94
C PRO A 242 9.45 -5.25 -16.69
N ARG A 243 8.94 -6.48 -16.51
CA ARG A 243 7.50 -6.74 -16.38
C ARG A 243 6.94 -6.01 -15.16
N LEU A 244 6.28 -4.89 -15.41
CA LEU A 244 5.42 -4.23 -14.43
C LEU A 244 4.35 -5.23 -14.01
N LYS A 245 4.25 -5.48 -12.70
CA LYS A 245 3.11 -6.20 -12.14
C LYS A 245 1.89 -5.29 -12.21
N GLU A 246 1.05 -5.50 -13.20
CA GLU A 246 -0.40 -5.28 -13.09
C GLU A 246 -0.91 -5.80 -11.73
N GLN A 247 -1.84 -5.16 -11.02
CA GLN A 247 -2.56 -3.89 -11.21
C GLN A 247 -2.60 -3.17 -9.83
N PRO A 248 -3.18 -1.97 -9.67
CA PRO A 248 -3.52 -1.47 -8.35
C PRO A 248 -4.63 -2.33 -7.70
N TYR A 249 -5.89 -2.16 -8.11
CA TYR A 249 -7.04 -2.62 -7.30
C TYR A 249 -8.03 -3.49 -8.09
N ARG A 250 -7.70 -4.77 -8.24
CA ARG A 250 -8.69 -5.84 -8.39
C ARG A 250 -8.22 -7.03 -7.57
N TYR A 251 -9.04 -7.51 -6.62
CA TYR A 251 -8.77 -8.81 -6.01
C TYR A 251 -8.85 -9.90 -7.10
N ARG A 252 -7.97 -10.92 -6.99
CA ARG A 252 -7.52 -11.74 -8.13
C ARG A 252 -8.66 -12.30 -9.01
N GLY A 253 -8.76 -11.86 -10.27
CA GLY A 253 -9.81 -12.36 -11.17
C GLY A 253 -9.87 -11.89 -12.63
N ALA A 254 -8.84 -11.24 -13.20
CA ALA A 254 -8.88 -10.73 -14.59
C ALA A 254 -7.63 -11.12 -15.42
N PRO A 255 -7.76 -11.34 -16.75
CA PRO A 255 -6.63 -11.67 -17.62
C PRO A 255 -5.84 -10.44 -18.10
N PHE A 256 -4.55 -10.65 -18.39
CA PHE A 256 -3.52 -9.65 -18.74
C PHE A 256 -3.38 -9.51 -20.27
N HIS A 257 -3.08 -8.31 -20.79
CA HIS A 257 -2.71 -8.10 -22.21
C HIS A 257 -1.21 -7.81 -22.39
N LYS A 258 -0.56 -8.55 -23.30
CA LYS A 258 0.90 -8.48 -23.50
C LYS A 258 1.28 -7.23 -24.29
N GLN A 259 2.17 -6.40 -23.75
CA GLN A 259 2.71 -5.23 -24.45
C GLN A 259 3.66 -5.64 -25.58
N ASP A 260 3.62 -4.89 -26.68
CA ASP A 260 4.51 -5.10 -27.83
C ASP A 260 5.95 -4.64 -27.55
N ARG A 261 6.93 -5.40 -28.07
CA ARG A 261 8.35 -5.02 -28.03
C ARG A 261 8.61 -3.83 -28.96
N LEU A 262 9.41 -2.87 -28.50
CA LEU A 262 9.85 -1.74 -29.32
C LEU A 262 10.66 -2.24 -30.53
N ARG A 263 10.20 -1.95 -31.74
CA ARG A 263 10.87 -2.33 -33.00
C ARG A 263 11.49 -1.09 -33.62
N SER A 264 12.80 -1.10 -33.81
CA SER A 264 13.52 -0.11 -34.64
C SER A 264 14.10 -0.80 -35.88
N SER A 265 14.45 -0.06 -36.92
CA SER A 265 15.13 -0.63 -38.09
C SER A 265 16.65 -0.50 -37.96
N ILE A 266 17.38 -1.30 -38.73
CA ILE A 266 18.84 -1.19 -38.84
C ILE A 266 19.28 0.23 -39.25
N PRO A 267 18.76 0.86 -40.32
CA PRO A 267 19.14 2.23 -40.70
C PRO A 267 18.81 3.27 -39.63
N ASP A 268 17.64 3.17 -38.99
CA ASP A 268 17.22 4.06 -37.89
C ASP A 268 18.16 3.97 -36.67
N THR A 269 18.73 2.77 -36.42
CA THR A 269 19.70 2.53 -35.34
C THR A 269 21.13 2.94 -35.73
N VAL A 270 21.53 2.78 -37.00
CA VAL A 270 22.82 3.30 -37.51
C VAL A 270 22.87 4.82 -37.37
N VAL A 271 21.78 5.51 -37.74
CA VAL A 271 21.65 6.96 -37.58
C VAL A 271 21.70 7.34 -36.10
N ARG A 272 20.92 6.68 -35.22
CA ARG A 272 20.98 6.88 -33.75
C ARG A 272 22.38 6.75 -33.14
N ASN A 273 23.25 5.93 -33.73
CA ASN A 273 24.64 5.76 -33.29
C ASN A 273 25.63 6.78 -33.85
N GLU A 274 25.19 7.78 -34.63
CA GLU A 274 26.01 8.81 -35.29
C GLU A 274 27.07 8.25 -36.25
N TRP A 275 26.82 7.07 -36.83
CA TRP A 275 27.75 6.40 -37.74
C TRP A 275 27.63 6.92 -39.17
N HIS A 276 27.91 8.21 -39.35
CA HIS A 276 27.90 8.96 -40.60
C HIS A 276 28.48 8.14 -41.77
N SER A 277 29.69 7.59 -41.62
CA SER A 277 30.39 6.76 -42.62
C SER A 277 29.61 5.53 -43.06
N LEU A 278 28.86 4.90 -42.14
CA LEU A 278 28.08 3.69 -42.43
C LEU A 278 26.75 4.05 -43.13
N VAL A 279 26.20 5.23 -42.89
CA VAL A 279 25.02 5.72 -43.64
C VAL A 279 25.34 5.93 -45.12
N TYR A 280 26.57 6.33 -45.49
CA TYR A 280 27.00 6.36 -46.89
C TYR A 280 27.00 4.96 -47.53
N VAL A 281 27.53 3.95 -46.83
CA VAL A 281 27.56 2.55 -47.31
C VAL A 281 26.13 2.03 -47.50
N ILE A 282 25.23 2.31 -46.55
CA ILE A 282 23.81 1.94 -46.64
C ILE A 282 23.10 2.69 -47.78
N LEU A 283 23.40 3.97 -48.01
CA LEU A 283 22.85 4.74 -49.15
C LEU A 283 23.33 4.23 -50.52
N ASP A 284 24.55 3.70 -50.61
CA ASP A 284 25.06 3.10 -51.84
C ASP A 284 24.39 1.73 -52.10
N LEU A 285 24.20 0.92 -51.05
CA LEU A 285 23.54 -0.39 -51.13
C LEU A 285 22.02 -0.33 -51.33
N MET A 286 21.32 0.65 -50.72
CA MET A 286 19.87 0.84 -50.86
C MET A 286 19.50 1.67 -52.11
N GLY A 287 20.47 2.29 -52.76
CA GLY A 287 20.25 3.27 -53.82
C GLY A 287 19.82 4.65 -53.30
N LYS A 288 20.23 5.71 -53.99
CA LYS A 288 20.05 7.12 -53.61
C LYS A 288 18.71 7.67 -54.14
N THR A 289 17.61 7.04 -53.72
CA THR A 289 16.24 7.47 -54.06
C THR A 289 15.74 8.56 -53.09
N PRO A 290 14.75 9.40 -53.48
CA PRO A 290 14.14 10.35 -52.56
C PRO A 290 13.57 9.71 -51.29
N ASP A 291 12.94 8.53 -51.39
CA ASP A 291 12.37 7.81 -50.23
C ASP A 291 13.43 7.19 -49.30
N THR A 292 14.50 6.60 -49.84
CA THR A 292 15.60 6.03 -49.01
C THR A 292 16.38 7.12 -48.29
N ILE A 293 16.65 8.26 -48.95
CA ILE A 293 17.23 9.44 -48.29
C ILE A 293 16.23 10.01 -47.27
N ALA A 294 14.93 10.08 -47.59
CA ALA A 294 13.91 10.61 -46.68
C ALA A 294 13.73 9.77 -45.40
N LYS A 295 13.80 8.44 -45.48
CA LYS A 295 13.82 7.54 -44.31
C LYS A 295 14.98 7.84 -43.38
N LEU A 296 16.15 8.19 -43.93
CA LEU A 296 17.35 8.55 -43.16
C LEU A 296 17.27 9.97 -42.59
N VAL A 297 16.68 10.94 -43.31
CA VAL A 297 16.37 12.26 -42.74
C VAL A 297 15.39 12.13 -41.58
N ALA A 298 14.31 11.34 -41.73
CA ALA A 298 13.34 11.08 -40.68
C ALA A 298 13.98 10.44 -39.43
N ALA A 299 14.94 9.53 -39.60
CA ALA A 299 15.74 8.98 -38.50
C ALA A 299 16.70 10.02 -37.88
N ALA A 300 17.35 10.86 -38.69
CA ALA A 300 18.28 11.89 -38.19
C ALA A 300 17.54 12.96 -37.37
N LEU A 301 16.35 13.36 -37.85
CA LEU A 301 15.43 14.21 -37.12
C LEU A 301 14.99 13.55 -35.81
N ARG A 302 14.45 12.31 -35.81
CA ARG A 302 14.03 11.61 -34.57
C ARG A 302 15.09 11.53 -33.47
N ASN A 303 16.37 11.52 -33.83
CA ASN A 303 17.48 11.46 -32.86
C ASN A 303 18.14 12.84 -32.60
N GLY A 304 17.55 13.96 -33.05
CA GLY A 304 18.01 15.33 -32.77
C GLY A 304 19.26 15.78 -33.54
N GLN A 305 19.66 15.05 -34.59
CA GLN A 305 20.95 15.22 -35.27
C GLN A 305 20.88 16.32 -36.33
N HIS A 306 20.77 17.58 -35.90
CA HIS A 306 20.56 18.72 -36.79
C HIS A 306 21.63 18.85 -37.89
N ASN A 307 22.92 18.78 -37.54
CA ASN A 307 24.02 18.89 -38.53
C ASN A 307 23.95 17.80 -39.60
N PHE A 308 23.63 16.57 -39.22
CA PHE A 308 23.49 15.46 -40.16
C PHE A 308 22.20 15.56 -40.98
N SER A 309 21.12 16.07 -40.37
CA SER A 309 19.86 16.39 -41.07
C SER A 309 20.08 17.45 -42.15
N ILE A 310 20.85 18.53 -41.88
CA ILE A 310 21.25 19.51 -42.91
C ILE A 310 22.02 18.84 -44.06
N TYR A 311 22.91 17.90 -43.76
CA TYR A 311 23.65 17.17 -44.79
C TYR A 311 22.75 16.29 -45.66
N LEU A 312 21.86 15.49 -45.05
CA LEU A 312 20.93 14.64 -45.78
C LEU A 312 19.86 15.46 -46.55
N LEU A 313 19.41 16.60 -46.02
CA LEU A 313 18.54 17.54 -46.74
C LEU A 313 19.22 18.13 -47.99
N LYS A 314 20.54 18.41 -47.94
CA LYS A 314 21.30 18.81 -49.14
C LYS A 314 21.36 17.72 -50.21
N LEU A 315 21.32 16.43 -49.83
CA LEU A 315 21.28 15.30 -50.77
C LEU A 315 19.90 15.12 -51.45
N LEU A 316 18.80 15.61 -50.87
CA LEU A 316 17.48 15.61 -51.52
C LEU A 316 17.37 16.64 -52.66
N GLY A 317 18.26 17.64 -52.71
CA GLY A 317 18.38 18.55 -53.85
C GLY A 317 17.27 19.61 -53.94
N LYS A 318 16.70 19.77 -55.14
CA LYS A 318 15.67 20.79 -55.42
C LYS A 318 14.26 20.27 -55.09
N PRO A 319 13.30 21.15 -54.73
CA PRO A 319 11.91 20.75 -54.56
C PRO A 319 11.36 20.20 -55.88
N THR A 320 10.92 18.95 -55.82
CA THR A 320 10.29 18.18 -56.90
C THR A 320 9.17 17.35 -56.28
N ASP A 321 8.17 16.99 -57.07
CA ASP A 321 6.95 16.32 -56.57
C ASP A 321 7.26 15.01 -55.83
N GLU A 322 8.27 14.25 -56.28
CA GLU A 322 8.74 13.03 -55.62
C GLU A 322 9.38 13.31 -54.25
N VAL A 323 10.22 14.35 -54.15
CA VAL A 323 10.84 14.78 -52.89
C VAL A 323 9.75 15.28 -51.92
N GLN A 324 8.84 16.14 -52.38
CA GLN A 324 7.76 16.65 -51.53
C GLN A 324 6.83 15.54 -51.03
N LYS A 325 6.50 14.56 -51.88
CA LYS A 325 5.74 13.37 -51.51
C LYS A 325 6.47 12.50 -50.49
N ALA A 326 7.78 12.28 -50.65
CA ALA A 326 8.58 11.54 -49.68
C ALA A 326 8.69 12.27 -48.32
N MET A 327 8.86 13.59 -48.32
CA MET A 327 8.89 14.41 -47.09
C MET A 327 7.56 14.37 -46.33
N GLN A 328 6.43 14.36 -47.05
CA GLN A 328 5.09 14.20 -46.46
C GLN A 328 4.88 12.79 -45.90
N GLN A 329 5.26 11.75 -46.66
CA GLN A 329 5.12 10.35 -46.27
C GLN A 329 5.84 10.00 -44.96
N HIS A 330 6.95 10.69 -44.66
CA HIS A 330 7.74 10.50 -43.43
C HIS A 330 7.58 11.63 -42.41
N ASP A 331 6.64 12.55 -42.61
CA ASP A 331 6.22 13.62 -41.68
C ASP A 331 7.38 14.41 -41.03
N PHE A 332 8.30 14.90 -41.87
CA PHE A 332 9.56 15.53 -41.41
C PHE A 332 9.35 16.66 -40.39
N LEU A 333 8.39 17.55 -40.61
CA LEU A 333 8.18 18.71 -39.75
C LEU A 333 7.71 18.30 -38.35
N SER A 334 6.85 17.29 -38.25
CA SER A 334 6.47 16.70 -36.98
C SER A 334 7.65 16.05 -36.26
N LEU A 335 8.46 15.27 -36.97
CA LEU A 335 9.64 14.62 -36.38
C LEU A 335 10.70 15.63 -35.93
N TYR A 336 10.89 16.72 -36.69
CA TYR A 336 11.73 17.85 -36.31
C TYR A 336 11.22 18.51 -35.02
N VAL A 337 9.92 18.83 -34.93
CA VAL A 337 9.31 19.38 -33.69
C VAL A 337 9.47 18.42 -32.51
N ASP A 338 9.28 17.12 -32.70
CA ASP A 338 9.46 16.14 -31.62
C ASP A 338 10.90 16.06 -31.10
N SER A 339 11.88 16.39 -31.96
CA SER A 339 13.33 16.29 -31.69
C SER A 339 14.00 17.51 -31.07
N LEU A 340 13.30 18.65 -30.99
CA LEU A 340 13.85 19.88 -30.45
C LEU A 340 13.99 19.81 -28.92
N ILE A 341 15.16 20.25 -28.43
CA ILE A 341 15.55 20.24 -27.00
C ILE A 341 15.80 21.69 -26.49
N GLY A 342 15.54 22.71 -27.31
CA GLY A 342 15.81 24.12 -26.98
C GLY A 342 15.25 25.10 -28.02
N PRO A 343 15.68 26.38 -27.99
CA PRO A 343 15.25 27.40 -28.96
C PRO A 343 15.73 27.08 -30.39
N VAL A 344 15.03 27.64 -31.39
CA VAL A 344 15.30 27.39 -32.82
C VAL A 344 16.42 28.29 -33.33
N GLU A 345 17.63 27.97 -32.88
CA GLU A 345 18.88 28.68 -33.12
C GLU A 345 19.95 27.78 -33.77
N GLY A 346 20.97 28.39 -34.38
CA GLY A 346 22.10 27.68 -34.97
C GLY A 346 21.67 26.56 -35.95
N PRO A 347 22.22 25.34 -35.84
CA PRO A 347 21.87 24.23 -36.72
C PRO A 347 20.36 23.88 -36.76
N ALA A 348 19.61 24.09 -35.67
CA ALA A 348 18.17 23.83 -35.67
C ALA A 348 17.43 24.79 -36.62
N ALA A 349 17.76 26.08 -36.56
CA ALA A 349 17.24 27.09 -37.49
C ALA A 349 17.52 26.70 -38.96
N THR A 350 18.74 26.30 -39.27
CA THR A 350 19.12 25.88 -40.62
C THR A 350 18.42 24.59 -41.08
N VAL A 351 18.07 23.65 -40.18
CA VAL A 351 17.21 22.51 -40.53
C VAL A 351 15.82 22.99 -40.94
N LEU A 352 15.19 23.85 -40.12
CA LEU A 352 13.87 24.40 -40.42
C LEU A 352 13.85 25.16 -41.74
N GLU A 353 14.81 26.07 -41.93
CA GLU A 353 14.96 26.88 -43.14
C GLU A 353 15.05 26.00 -44.40
N ARG A 354 15.84 24.92 -44.37
CA ARG A 354 15.94 23.97 -45.50
C ARG A 354 14.67 23.15 -45.73
N ILE A 355 13.89 22.82 -44.68
CA ILE A 355 12.60 22.14 -44.85
C ILE A 355 11.56 23.11 -45.44
N LEU A 356 11.59 24.39 -45.08
CA LEU A 356 10.71 25.44 -45.63
C LEU A 356 11.07 25.83 -47.08
N GLU A 357 12.37 25.91 -47.42
CA GLU A 357 12.84 26.11 -48.80
C GLU A 357 12.28 25.06 -49.77
N LEU A 358 12.09 23.82 -49.31
CA LEU A 358 11.53 22.71 -50.08
C LEU A 358 10.00 22.81 -50.28
N LYS A 359 9.36 23.87 -49.75
CA LYS A 359 7.93 24.23 -49.92
C LYS A 359 6.95 23.12 -49.51
N VAL A 360 7.27 22.37 -48.45
CA VAL A 360 6.36 21.36 -47.90
C VAL A 360 5.15 22.04 -47.25
N PRO A 361 3.90 21.73 -47.64
CA PRO A 361 2.72 22.27 -46.99
C PRO A 361 2.59 21.71 -45.57
N PHE A 362 2.79 22.56 -44.56
CA PHE A 362 2.66 22.19 -43.15
C PHE A 362 1.22 22.30 -42.61
N ILE A 363 0.30 22.82 -43.43
CA ILE A 363 -1.14 22.88 -43.19
C ILE A 363 -1.80 21.97 -44.22
N SER A 364 -2.62 21.03 -43.75
CA SER A 364 -3.36 20.07 -44.59
C SER A 364 -4.41 20.75 -45.46
N ALA A 365 -4.87 20.09 -46.53
CA ALA A 365 -5.98 20.59 -47.36
C ALA A 365 -7.29 20.80 -46.57
N SER A 366 -7.43 20.14 -45.42
CA SER A 366 -8.52 20.32 -44.45
C SER A 366 -8.36 21.52 -43.49
N GLY A 367 -7.20 22.20 -43.48
CA GLY A 367 -6.90 23.36 -42.62
C GLY A 367 -6.27 23.03 -41.27
N HIS A 368 -6.15 21.76 -40.88
CA HIS A 368 -5.46 21.34 -39.65
C HIS A 368 -3.93 21.20 -39.88
N SER A 369 -3.12 21.40 -38.83
CA SER A 369 -1.66 21.23 -38.85
C SER A 369 -1.15 20.42 -37.64
N PRO A 370 -0.72 19.15 -37.83
CA PRO A 370 -0.05 18.37 -36.78
C PRO A 370 1.25 19.01 -36.26
N VAL A 371 1.87 19.85 -37.09
CA VAL A 371 3.14 20.54 -36.82
C VAL A 371 2.93 21.66 -35.80
N VAL A 372 1.93 22.51 -36.03
CA VAL A 372 1.58 23.61 -35.10
C VAL A 372 1.12 23.05 -33.76
N GLU A 373 0.24 22.05 -33.77
CA GLU A 373 -0.26 21.40 -32.54
C GLU A 373 0.88 20.80 -31.71
N ARG A 374 1.81 20.11 -32.35
CA ARG A 374 2.97 19.53 -31.66
C ARG A 374 3.93 20.61 -31.15
N ALA A 375 4.12 21.71 -31.88
CA ALA A 375 5.00 22.81 -31.48
C ALA A 375 4.43 23.57 -30.26
N CYS A 376 3.11 23.75 -30.19
CA CYS A 376 2.41 24.21 -28.99
C CYS A 376 2.64 23.26 -27.81
N ARG A 377 2.43 21.94 -27.99
CA ARG A 377 2.60 20.92 -26.93
C ARG A 377 4.03 20.83 -26.38
N LYS A 378 5.03 21.23 -27.17
CA LYS A 378 6.46 21.24 -26.81
C LYS A 378 6.96 22.59 -26.27
N GLY A 379 6.14 23.64 -26.31
CA GLY A 379 6.54 24.99 -25.89
C GLY A 379 7.52 25.70 -26.84
N HIS A 380 7.51 25.37 -28.14
CA HIS A 380 8.45 25.95 -29.11
C HIS A 380 7.90 27.22 -29.77
N TYR A 381 7.70 28.27 -29.00
CA TYR A 381 7.05 29.51 -29.47
C TYR A 381 7.80 30.20 -30.63
N GLY A 382 9.13 30.27 -30.59
CA GLY A 382 9.94 30.79 -31.70
C GLY A 382 9.90 29.91 -32.98
N LEU A 383 9.42 28.66 -32.90
CA LEU A 383 9.08 27.86 -34.08
C LEU A 383 7.72 28.28 -34.64
N LEU A 384 6.74 28.53 -33.78
CA LEU A 384 5.41 29.00 -34.18
C LEU A 384 5.49 30.37 -34.89
N GLU A 385 6.36 31.27 -34.44
CA GLU A 385 6.61 32.56 -35.10
C GLU A 385 7.19 32.38 -36.51
N LYS A 386 8.23 31.55 -36.65
CA LYS A 386 8.85 31.25 -37.97
C LYS A 386 7.87 30.54 -38.92
N LEU A 387 7.01 29.65 -38.42
CA LEU A 387 5.95 29.00 -39.20
C LEU A 387 4.83 29.98 -39.59
N ALA A 388 4.42 30.87 -38.68
CA ALA A 388 3.41 31.90 -38.97
C ALA A 388 3.91 32.90 -40.03
N ALA A 389 5.19 33.27 -40.00
CA ALA A 389 5.80 34.13 -41.00
C ALA A 389 5.94 33.46 -42.39
N ALA A 390 6.03 32.13 -42.45
CA ALA A 390 6.27 31.39 -43.70
C ALA A 390 5.01 31.24 -44.60
N ASP A 391 3.81 31.17 -44.03
CA ASP A 391 2.54 31.05 -44.78
C ASP A 391 1.40 31.76 -44.03
N VAL A 392 1.56 33.07 -43.80
CA VAL A 392 0.62 33.93 -43.04
C VAL A 392 -0.85 33.73 -43.44
N PRO A 393 -1.24 33.71 -44.75
CA PRO A 393 -2.64 33.62 -45.13
C PRO A 393 -3.29 32.29 -44.73
N ARG A 394 -2.54 31.19 -44.80
CA ARG A 394 -3.05 29.87 -44.39
C ARG A 394 -2.98 29.67 -42.89
N PHE A 395 -1.97 30.22 -42.21
CA PHE A 395 -1.87 30.17 -40.74
C PHE A 395 -3.11 30.79 -40.05
N ALA A 396 -3.66 31.87 -40.62
CA ALA A 396 -4.92 32.47 -40.15
C ALA A 396 -6.19 31.63 -40.45
N THR A 397 -6.08 30.55 -41.24
CA THR A 397 -7.19 29.63 -41.59
C THR A 397 -7.07 28.26 -40.93
N LEU A 398 -6.23 28.14 -39.90
CA LEU A 398 -6.07 26.92 -39.11
C LEU A 398 -7.41 26.45 -38.54
N LYS A 399 -7.65 25.13 -38.60
CA LYS A 399 -8.85 24.45 -38.11
C LYS A 399 -8.48 23.35 -37.11
N PRO A 400 -9.34 23.04 -36.12
CA PRO A 400 -9.18 21.87 -35.28
C PRO A 400 -9.32 20.59 -36.11
N HIS A 401 -8.65 19.52 -35.70
CA HIS A 401 -8.77 18.21 -36.31
C HIS A 401 -10.13 17.56 -35.95
N PRO A 402 -10.79 16.82 -36.86
CA PRO A 402 -12.07 16.15 -36.55
C PRO A 402 -12.02 15.13 -35.40
N ALA A 403 -10.83 14.63 -35.03
CA ALA A 403 -10.63 13.78 -33.85
C ALA A 403 -10.34 14.57 -32.55
N GLY A 404 -10.61 15.87 -32.53
CA GLY A 404 -10.57 16.72 -31.33
C GLY A 404 -9.26 17.41 -31.01
N THR A 405 -8.18 17.14 -31.75
CA THR A 405 -6.89 17.82 -31.53
C THR A 405 -6.89 19.24 -32.11
N SER A 406 -6.28 20.18 -31.39
CA SER A 406 -6.18 21.58 -31.81
C SER A 406 -4.95 22.28 -31.22
N PRO A 407 -4.50 23.42 -31.78
CA PRO A 407 -3.41 24.21 -31.20
C PRO A 407 -3.76 24.70 -29.79
N ILE A 408 -5.03 25.01 -29.55
CA ILE A 408 -5.58 25.41 -28.24
C ILE A 408 -5.45 24.26 -27.23
N GLN A 409 -5.83 23.03 -27.57
CA GLN A 409 -5.62 21.84 -26.71
C GLN A 409 -4.15 21.73 -26.31
N ALA A 410 -3.26 21.78 -27.29
CA ALA A 410 -1.84 21.56 -27.09
C ALA A 410 -1.19 22.63 -26.19
N LEU A 411 -1.66 23.88 -26.25
CA LEU A 411 -1.24 24.95 -25.34
C LEU A 411 -1.76 24.74 -23.91
N ILE A 412 -2.97 24.19 -23.73
CA ILE A 412 -3.55 23.92 -22.41
C ILE A 412 -2.92 22.69 -21.76
N GLU A 413 -2.67 21.63 -22.53
CA GLU A 413 -1.83 20.49 -22.10
C GLU A 413 -0.44 20.97 -21.68
N ARG A 414 0.17 21.90 -22.45
CA ARG A 414 1.46 22.49 -22.10
C ARG A 414 1.40 23.37 -20.85
N TRP A 415 0.31 24.11 -20.64
CA TRP A 415 0.14 25.00 -19.48
C TRP A 415 0.33 24.24 -18.15
N PHE A 416 -0.29 23.06 -18.02
CA PHE A 416 -0.18 22.21 -16.82
C PHE A 416 1.25 21.67 -16.57
N GLU A 417 2.10 21.63 -17.60
CA GLU A 417 3.52 21.27 -17.50
C GLU A 417 4.47 22.49 -17.38
N SER A 418 3.96 23.71 -17.53
CA SER A 418 4.76 24.92 -17.76
C SER A 418 5.10 25.73 -16.50
N THR A 419 6.24 26.45 -16.53
CA THR A 419 6.63 27.41 -15.49
C THR A 419 5.82 28.70 -15.58
N SER A 420 5.79 29.48 -14.49
CA SER A 420 5.11 30.79 -14.45
C SER A 420 5.60 31.78 -15.52
N THR A 421 6.87 31.70 -15.91
CA THR A 421 7.43 32.49 -17.02
C THR A 421 6.89 32.05 -18.38
N GLU A 422 6.76 30.74 -18.62
CA GLU A 422 6.23 30.20 -19.88
C GLU A 422 4.72 30.46 -20.03
N ARG A 423 3.96 30.46 -18.93
CA ARG A 423 2.52 30.80 -18.92
C ARG A 423 2.23 32.14 -19.57
N ALA A 424 3.08 33.16 -19.40
CA ALA A 424 2.91 34.45 -20.06
C ALA A 424 2.92 34.34 -21.59
N THR A 425 3.82 33.53 -22.16
CA THR A 425 3.89 33.25 -23.59
C THR A 425 2.71 32.38 -24.05
N ILE A 426 2.24 31.45 -23.23
CA ILE A 426 1.03 30.66 -23.53
C ILE A 426 -0.22 31.54 -23.58
N ARG A 427 -0.40 32.51 -22.65
CA ARG A 427 -1.52 33.47 -22.68
C ARG A 427 -1.58 34.22 -24.02
N TYR A 428 -0.43 34.74 -24.48
CA TYR A 428 -0.32 35.41 -25.78
C TYR A 428 -0.76 34.50 -26.94
N TRP A 429 -0.30 33.24 -26.98
CA TRP A 429 -0.67 32.32 -28.06
C TRP A 429 -2.13 31.85 -27.98
N LEU A 430 -2.70 31.68 -26.79
CA LEU A 430 -4.14 31.40 -26.62
C LEU A 430 -4.98 32.56 -27.16
N GLN A 431 -4.68 33.81 -26.77
CA GLN A 431 -5.34 35.02 -27.29
C GLN A 431 -5.17 35.15 -28.81
N ARG A 432 -3.99 34.84 -29.35
CA ARG A 432 -3.71 34.90 -30.78
C ARG A 432 -4.49 33.84 -31.57
N PHE A 433 -4.62 32.61 -31.07
CA PHE A 433 -5.41 31.57 -31.76
C PHE A 433 -6.92 31.80 -31.66
N ASP A 434 -7.43 32.34 -30.55
CA ASP A 434 -8.85 32.71 -30.39
C ASP A 434 -9.29 33.83 -31.37
N SER A 435 -8.33 34.66 -31.83
CA SER A 435 -8.58 35.67 -32.87
C SER A 435 -8.81 35.12 -34.29
N TYR A 436 -8.62 33.81 -34.52
CA TYR A 436 -8.73 33.20 -35.85
C TYR A 436 -10.13 32.61 -36.08
N PRO A 437 -10.85 32.89 -37.20
CA PRO A 437 -12.27 32.55 -37.40
C PRO A 437 -12.67 31.05 -37.38
N CYS A 438 -11.74 30.15 -37.10
CA CYS A 438 -11.91 28.70 -37.09
C CYS A 438 -11.36 28.04 -35.81
N LEU A 439 -10.84 28.82 -34.86
CA LEU A 439 -10.35 28.38 -33.55
C LEU A 439 -11.00 29.28 -32.49
N SER A 440 -11.52 28.68 -31.43
CA SER A 440 -12.07 29.42 -30.30
C SER A 440 -11.87 28.65 -29.00
N LEU A 441 -11.67 29.39 -27.91
CA LEU A 441 -11.59 28.87 -26.54
C LEU A 441 -12.94 28.31 -26.03
N GLU A 442 -14.03 28.51 -26.77
CA GLU A 442 -15.31 27.85 -26.50
C GLU A 442 -15.44 26.45 -27.14
N TYR A 443 -14.62 26.13 -28.14
CA TYR A 443 -14.74 24.84 -28.83
C TYR A 443 -14.21 23.68 -27.97
N PRO A 444 -14.94 22.55 -27.90
CA PRO A 444 -14.46 21.37 -27.19
C PRO A 444 -13.14 20.84 -27.76
N ILE A 445 -12.21 20.54 -26.86
CA ILE A 445 -10.91 19.93 -27.12
C ILE A 445 -10.91 18.49 -26.61
N GLY A 446 -10.11 17.63 -27.25
CA GLY A 446 -9.76 16.35 -26.65
C GLY A 446 -8.89 16.55 -25.41
N MET A 447 -8.89 15.59 -24.49
CA MET A 447 -7.93 15.53 -23.38
C MET A 447 -7.49 14.08 -23.13
N ALA A 448 -6.21 13.90 -22.79
CA ALA A 448 -5.63 12.59 -22.51
C ALA A 448 -5.32 12.39 -21.03
N ASP A 449 -5.57 11.19 -20.50
CA ASP A 449 -5.47 10.78 -19.07
C ASP A 449 -4.09 10.96 -18.41
N ARG A 450 -3.10 11.51 -19.13
CA ARG A 450 -1.77 11.86 -18.60
C ARG A 450 -1.66 13.32 -18.15
N ALA A 451 -2.49 14.22 -18.68
CA ALA A 451 -2.37 15.67 -18.47
C ALA A 451 -3.08 16.20 -17.19
N LEU A 452 -3.86 15.36 -16.49
CA LEU A 452 -4.62 15.76 -15.30
C LEU A 452 -4.00 15.17 -14.01
N PRO A 453 -3.39 16.00 -13.15
CA PRO A 453 -2.95 15.58 -11.82
C PRO A 453 -4.15 15.36 -10.87
N GLY A 454 -4.14 14.27 -10.11
CA GLY A 454 -5.06 14.04 -8.98
C GLY A 454 -6.46 13.51 -9.31
N SER A 455 -7.10 13.90 -10.42
CA SER A 455 -8.54 13.66 -10.66
C SER A 455 -8.94 12.30 -11.27
N LYS A 456 -7.99 11.36 -11.44
CA LYS A 456 -8.17 10.10 -12.18
C LYS A 456 -9.29 9.19 -11.68
N ASP A 457 -9.47 9.08 -10.36
CA ASP A 457 -10.40 8.12 -9.75
C ASP A 457 -11.75 8.75 -9.34
N ALA A 458 -12.02 9.97 -9.82
CA ALA A 458 -13.27 10.72 -9.57
C ALA A 458 -14.07 10.95 -10.86
N LEU A 459 -13.42 11.35 -11.96
CA LEU A 459 -14.10 11.68 -13.21
C LEU A 459 -14.61 10.45 -13.99
N VAL A 460 -13.93 9.30 -13.85
CA VAL A 460 -14.35 8.02 -14.45
C VAL A 460 -15.70 7.54 -13.90
N CYS A 461 -16.04 7.90 -12.66
CA CYS A 461 -17.30 7.54 -12.01
C CYS A 461 -18.54 8.17 -12.68
N LEU A 462 -18.35 9.19 -13.54
CA LEU A 462 -19.44 9.92 -14.19
C LEU A 462 -19.77 9.46 -15.63
N GLY A 463 -19.18 8.34 -16.09
CA GLY A 463 -19.45 7.81 -17.42
C GLY A 463 -18.86 8.63 -18.58
N PHE A 464 -18.08 9.67 -18.28
CA PHE A 464 -17.23 10.36 -19.26
C PHE A 464 -16.13 9.41 -19.73
N GLY A 465 -16.42 8.64 -20.77
CA GLY A 465 -15.49 7.65 -21.33
C GLY A 465 -14.20 8.28 -21.88
N ASN A 466 -13.15 7.46 -21.96
CA ASN A 466 -11.81 7.85 -22.41
C ASN A 466 -11.88 8.66 -23.72
N GLY A 467 -11.40 9.92 -23.68
CA GLY A 467 -11.48 10.84 -24.82
C GLY A 467 -12.71 11.77 -24.84
N SER A 468 -13.33 12.07 -23.68
CA SER A 468 -14.42 13.05 -23.61
C SER A 468 -13.96 14.44 -24.10
N MET A 469 -14.62 14.96 -25.15
CA MET A 469 -14.43 16.32 -25.63
C MET A 469 -14.95 17.33 -24.59
N VAL A 470 -14.09 18.20 -24.07
CA VAL A 470 -14.39 19.18 -23.01
C VAL A 470 -13.94 20.58 -23.43
N THR A 471 -14.56 21.65 -22.93
CA THR A 471 -14.05 23.01 -23.21
C THR A 471 -12.74 23.26 -22.43
N PRO A 472 -11.86 24.15 -22.93
CA PRO A 472 -10.72 24.69 -22.19
C PRO A 472 -10.99 25.03 -20.72
N LEU A 473 -12.13 25.66 -20.44
CA LEU A 473 -12.54 26.03 -19.08
C LEU A 473 -12.83 24.79 -18.22
N VAL A 474 -13.59 23.82 -18.74
CA VAL A 474 -13.87 22.55 -18.04
C VAL A 474 -12.58 21.74 -17.81
N ALA A 475 -11.64 21.77 -18.75
CA ALA A 475 -10.33 21.14 -18.59
C ALA A 475 -9.51 21.80 -17.47
N ALA A 476 -9.47 23.14 -17.41
CA ALA A 476 -8.79 23.89 -16.34
C ALA A 476 -9.37 23.58 -14.95
N ILE A 477 -10.71 23.51 -14.85
CA ILE A 477 -11.44 23.11 -13.65
C ILE A 477 -11.05 21.68 -13.22
N ARG A 478 -11.11 20.70 -14.14
CA ARG A 478 -10.76 19.28 -13.92
C ARG A 478 -9.28 19.04 -13.61
N ALA A 479 -8.41 20.00 -13.92
CA ALA A 479 -6.99 20.03 -13.55
C ALA A 479 -6.71 20.74 -12.21
N HIS A 480 -7.74 21.26 -11.54
CA HIS A 480 -7.66 22.04 -10.30
C HIS A 480 -6.88 23.38 -10.42
N ASP A 481 -6.68 23.91 -11.65
CA ASP A 481 -5.87 25.11 -11.89
C ASP A 481 -6.71 26.41 -11.83
N ALA A 482 -6.69 27.06 -10.66
CA ALA A 482 -7.35 28.34 -10.44
C ALA A 482 -6.72 29.53 -11.20
N GLU A 483 -5.46 29.44 -11.64
CA GLU A 483 -4.82 30.51 -12.44
C GLU A 483 -5.37 30.50 -13.87
N LEU A 484 -5.44 29.32 -14.49
CA LEU A 484 -5.98 29.16 -15.84
C LEU A 484 -7.48 29.46 -15.88
N VAL A 485 -8.24 28.99 -14.88
CA VAL A 485 -9.66 29.34 -14.73
C VAL A 485 -9.84 30.86 -14.61
N LYS A 486 -9.06 31.53 -13.75
CA LYS A 486 -9.15 32.99 -13.61
C LYS A 486 -8.82 33.73 -14.91
N PHE A 487 -7.81 33.30 -15.66
CA PHE A 487 -7.44 33.89 -16.96
C PHE A 487 -8.56 33.77 -18.00
N LEU A 488 -9.15 32.58 -18.17
CA LEU A 488 -10.23 32.35 -19.13
C LEU A 488 -11.51 33.16 -18.78
N VAL A 489 -11.77 33.38 -17.48
CA VAL A 489 -12.94 34.11 -16.97
C VAL A 489 -12.73 35.63 -16.92
N SER A 490 -11.52 36.13 -16.63
CA SER A 490 -11.26 37.57 -16.52
C SER A 490 -11.39 38.29 -17.86
N GLU A 491 -10.77 37.71 -18.90
CA GLU A 491 -10.72 38.25 -20.26
C GLU A 491 -12.02 38.02 -21.06
N ARG A 492 -13.04 37.38 -20.46
CA ARG A 492 -14.34 37.02 -21.10
C ARG A 492 -14.23 36.19 -22.38
N MET A 493 -13.22 35.32 -22.50
CA MET A 493 -12.98 34.54 -23.73
C MET A 493 -13.81 33.26 -23.82
N VAL A 494 -14.58 32.91 -22.78
CA VAL A 494 -15.44 31.72 -22.71
C VAL A 494 -16.71 32.05 -21.93
N ASP A 495 -17.89 31.65 -22.43
CA ASP A 495 -19.12 31.67 -21.65
C ASP A 495 -19.09 30.61 -20.53
N ILE A 496 -19.02 31.10 -19.29
CA ILE A 496 -19.05 30.29 -18.06
C ILE A 496 -20.38 29.56 -17.83
N ASN A 497 -21.45 29.96 -18.52
CA ASN A 497 -22.78 29.36 -18.47
C ASN A 497 -23.09 28.50 -19.70
N ASN A 498 -22.10 28.26 -20.59
CA ASN A 498 -22.29 27.58 -21.87
C ASN A 498 -22.94 26.19 -21.68
N PRO A 499 -24.11 25.93 -22.29
CA PRO A 499 -24.87 24.70 -22.07
C PRO A 499 -24.34 23.54 -22.94
N ALA A 500 -23.05 23.26 -22.81
CA ALA A 500 -22.41 21.97 -23.05
C ALA A 500 -23.10 20.87 -22.19
N PRO A 501 -22.88 19.56 -22.41
CA PRO A 501 -23.75 18.52 -21.82
C PRO A 501 -23.83 18.55 -20.29
N LEU A 502 -22.78 19.04 -19.61
CA LEU A 502 -22.82 19.48 -18.22
C LEU A 502 -22.17 20.88 -18.13
N PRO A 503 -22.81 21.89 -17.52
CA PRO A 503 -22.24 23.23 -17.38
C PRO A 503 -21.02 23.30 -16.44
N PRO A 504 -20.05 24.23 -16.65
CA PRO A 504 -18.78 24.27 -15.90
C PRO A 504 -18.88 24.34 -14.37
N VAL A 505 -19.95 24.95 -13.83
CA VAL A 505 -20.18 25.03 -12.37
C VAL A 505 -20.28 23.64 -11.71
N PHE A 506 -20.83 22.65 -12.41
CA PHE A 506 -20.98 21.30 -11.88
C PHE A 506 -19.64 20.56 -11.82
N ASP A 507 -18.80 20.69 -12.85
CA ASP A 507 -17.41 20.20 -12.82
C ASP A 507 -16.58 20.88 -11.71
N ALA A 508 -16.87 22.14 -11.39
CA ALA A 508 -16.20 22.86 -10.29
C ALA A 508 -16.59 22.31 -8.91
N ILE A 509 -17.87 21.97 -8.72
CA ILE A 509 -18.37 21.28 -7.53
C ILE A 509 -17.77 19.87 -7.42
N VAL A 510 -17.74 19.14 -8.54
CA VAL A 510 -17.15 17.79 -8.68
C VAL A 510 -15.62 17.77 -8.49
N THR A 511 -14.94 18.91 -8.51
CA THR A 511 -13.50 19.03 -8.23
C THR A 511 -13.19 19.54 -6.81
N ASN A 512 -14.22 19.89 -6.03
CA ASN A 512 -14.15 20.26 -4.61
C ASN A 512 -13.14 21.37 -4.23
N ASN A 513 -12.63 22.11 -5.21
CA ASN A 513 -11.52 23.05 -5.01
C ASN A 513 -12.06 24.48 -4.80
N THR A 514 -11.98 24.96 -3.56
CA THR A 514 -12.45 26.30 -3.17
C THR A 514 -11.73 27.42 -3.92
N GLY A 515 -10.48 27.24 -4.33
CA GLY A 515 -9.74 28.21 -5.16
C GLY A 515 -10.27 28.29 -6.60
N VAL A 516 -10.56 27.15 -7.23
CA VAL A 516 -11.21 27.09 -8.56
C VAL A 516 -12.62 27.70 -8.51
N ILE A 517 -13.37 27.43 -7.44
CA ILE A 517 -14.72 27.97 -7.25
C ILE A 517 -14.68 29.48 -6.94
N LYS A 518 -13.73 29.98 -6.12
CA LYS A 518 -13.44 31.42 -5.97
C LYS A 518 -13.13 32.06 -7.35
N ALA A 519 -12.35 31.39 -8.20
CA ALA A 519 -11.98 31.89 -9.54
C ALA A 519 -13.13 31.91 -10.57
N LEU A 520 -14.18 31.10 -10.41
CA LEU A 520 -15.38 31.12 -11.26
C LEU A 520 -16.43 32.14 -10.82
N ILE A 521 -16.54 32.38 -9.52
CA ILE A 521 -17.58 33.24 -8.92
C ILE A 521 -17.16 34.72 -8.90
N ASP A 522 -15.86 35.01 -8.99
CA ASP A 522 -15.30 36.35 -9.24
C ASP A 522 -15.69 37.38 -8.16
N GLY A 523 -15.76 36.92 -6.92
CA GLY A 523 -16.04 37.72 -5.72
C GLY A 523 -15.33 37.14 -4.50
N GLU A 524 -14.77 38.01 -3.66
CA GLU A 524 -13.95 37.61 -2.51
C GLU A 524 -14.81 37.00 -1.39
N LEU A 525 -14.77 35.67 -1.29
CA LEU A 525 -15.14 34.96 -0.07
C LEU A 525 -14.11 35.31 1.02
N GLU A 526 -14.46 36.23 1.92
CA GLU A 526 -13.65 36.66 3.06
C GLU A 526 -13.12 35.48 3.87
N ASP A 527 -11.83 35.50 4.19
CA ASP A 527 -11.15 34.37 4.83
C ASP A 527 -11.42 34.33 6.34
N ALA A 528 -12.30 33.42 6.74
CA ALA A 528 -12.48 33.01 8.14
C ALA A 528 -11.28 32.18 8.65
N HIS A 529 -10.16 32.89 8.87
CA HIS A 529 -8.87 32.41 9.39
C HIS A 529 -8.06 31.42 8.52
N ALA A 530 -6.86 31.88 8.15
CA ALA A 530 -5.76 31.04 7.73
C ALA A 530 -5.43 29.99 8.82
N SER A 531 -5.84 28.74 8.58
CA SER A 531 -5.52 27.57 9.42
C SER A 531 -5.13 26.32 8.62
N TRP A 532 -5.16 26.37 7.28
CA TRP A 532 -4.47 25.40 6.42
C TRP A 532 -3.90 26.05 5.16
N VAL A 533 -2.57 26.10 5.07
CA VAL A 533 -1.84 26.42 3.82
C VAL A 533 -0.78 25.34 3.63
N PRO A 534 -0.94 24.43 2.66
CA PRO A 534 0.16 23.61 2.17
C PRO A 534 1.20 24.54 1.54
N ASN A 535 2.28 24.86 2.27
CA ASN A 535 3.27 25.82 1.80
C ASN A 535 4.11 25.24 0.63
N THR A 536 3.63 25.43 -0.60
CA THR A 536 4.26 24.99 -1.85
C THR A 536 5.38 25.92 -2.30
N ASN A 537 6.28 26.28 -1.39
CA ASN A 537 7.56 26.94 -1.70
C ASN A 537 8.69 26.18 -0.98
N GLY A 538 9.36 25.28 -1.73
CA GLY A 538 10.33 24.36 -1.14
C GLY A 538 11.18 23.54 -2.11
N PHE A 539 10.96 23.60 -3.43
CA PHE A 539 11.85 22.97 -4.42
C PHE A 539 13.02 23.87 -4.80
N GLY A 540 13.84 24.22 -3.79
CA GLY A 540 15.16 24.82 -3.99
C GLY A 540 16.23 23.75 -4.09
N ASN A 541 16.97 23.68 -5.20
CA ASN A 541 18.01 22.67 -5.41
C ASN A 541 19.18 22.83 -4.41
N GLY A 542 19.37 21.84 -3.55
CA GLY A 542 20.46 21.80 -2.58
C GLY A 542 21.78 21.32 -3.17
N THR A 543 22.57 22.22 -3.77
CA THR A 543 23.94 21.92 -4.24
C THR A 543 25.00 22.91 -3.72
N ASN A 544 25.64 22.55 -2.59
CA ASN A 544 27.00 22.93 -2.17
C ASN A 544 27.49 24.39 -2.33
N GLY A 545 26.96 25.29 -1.50
CA GLY A 545 27.67 25.93 -0.37
C GLY A 545 28.99 26.74 -0.54
N LYS A 546 29.05 27.88 0.16
CA LYS A 546 30.23 28.40 0.91
C LYS A 546 29.84 29.53 1.90
N LYS A 547 30.51 29.52 3.05
CA LYS A 547 30.75 30.51 4.14
C LYS A 547 30.39 32.00 3.83
N ARG A 548 30.06 32.91 4.78
CA ARG A 548 30.75 33.20 6.07
C ARG A 548 30.02 34.32 6.90
N GLY A 549 30.12 34.33 8.25
CA GLY A 549 29.69 35.42 9.18
C GLY A 549 28.17 35.44 9.53
N ALA A 550 27.63 35.64 10.75
CA ALA A 550 28.02 36.23 12.06
C ALA A 550 27.91 37.78 12.16
N ALA A 551 27.36 38.44 13.21
CA ALA A 551 26.55 38.02 14.39
C ALA A 551 25.97 39.28 15.14
N PHE A 552 25.18 39.11 16.23
CA PHE A 552 24.61 40.15 17.16
C PHE A 552 23.45 41.01 16.54
N THR A 553 22.23 41.20 17.09
CA THR A 553 21.66 41.72 18.39
C THR A 553 21.77 43.26 18.56
N PHE A 554 20.87 44.03 19.21
CA PHE A 554 19.81 43.77 20.22
C PHE A 554 18.76 44.95 20.25
N GLY A 555 17.55 44.77 20.80
CA GLY A 555 16.58 45.86 21.16
C GLY A 555 15.60 46.26 20.04
N LEU A 556 14.28 46.50 20.22
CA LEU A 556 13.48 47.30 21.20
C LEU A 556 13.65 48.82 21.00
N THR A 557 12.60 49.65 20.97
CA THR A 557 11.25 49.54 21.58
C THR A 557 10.08 49.77 20.60
N ALA A 558 8.84 49.80 21.13
CA ALA A 558 7.60 50.10 20.41
C ALA A 558 6.69 51.02 21.25
N SER A 559 5.69 51.66 20.63
CA SER A 559 4.49 52.14 21.33
C SER A 559 3.28 52.16 20.40
N ALA A 560 2.07 52.12 20.96
CA ALA A 560 0.82 52.00 20.21
C ALA A 560 -0.29 52.89 20.81
N GLY A 561 -1.17 53.41 19.95
CA GLY A 561 -2.28 54.26 20.37
C GLY A 561 -3.60 53.48 20.58
N ILE A 562 -4.01 53.27 21.83
CA ILE A 562 -5.35 52.78 22.18
C ILE A 562 -6.05 53.80 23.09
N LYS A 563 -7.23 54.29 22.67
CA LYS A 563 -8.06 55.18 23.48
C LYS A 563 -8.97 54.37 24.42
N LYS A 564 -8.84 54.57 25.74
CA LYS A 564 -9.90 54.32 26.74
C LYS A 564 -10.12 55.56 27.61
N LYS A 565 -11.23 55.57 28.36
CA LYS A 565 -11.83 56.78 28.96
C LYS A 565 -10.94 57.41 30.05
N ALA A 566 -11.01 58.74 30.15
CA ALA A 566 -10.29 59.54 31.13
C ALA A 566 -10.87 59.45 32.55
N ALA A 567 -10.00 59.62 33.57
CA ALA A 567 -10.29 60.47 34.74
C ALA A 567 -9.03 60.78 35.60
N ARG A 568 -8.49 62.02 35.43
CA ARG A 568 -7.99 62.93 36.50
C ARG A 568 -6.59 62.70 37.16
N ALA A 569 -5.97 63.84 37.54
CA ALA A 569 -4.67 64.04 38.24
C ALA A 569 -3.41 63.73 37.41
N VAL A 570 -2.50 64.64 37.00
CA VAL A 570 -2.11 66.03 37.38
C VAL A 570 -1.28 66.13 38.66
N PRO A 571 -0.01 66.61 38.62
CA PRO A 571 1.02 66.43 37.58
C PRO A 571 2.40 66.06 38.23
N ASP A 572 3.48 66.80 37.92
CA ASP A 572 4.81 66.90 38.57
C ASP A 572 5.76 65.66 38.46
N ASP A 573 7.08 65.79 38.21
CA ASP A 573 7.89 66.92 37.68
C ASP A 573 9.31 66.42 37.27
N GLU A 574 10.06 67.24 36.52
CA GLU A 574 11.54 67.45 36.54
C GLU A 574 12.52 66.22 36.33
N ASP A 575 13.69 66.31 35.66
CA ASP A 575 14.26 67.34 34.77
C ASP A 575 15.55 66.87 34.02
N ASP A 576 16.08 67.75 33.16
CA ASP A 576 17.50 68.09 32.91
C ASP A 576 18.50 67.21 32.09
N ASP A 577 19.04 67.91 31.06
CA ASP A 577 20.48 68.19 30.77
C ASP A 577 21.30 67.43 29.69
N ASP A 578 21.64 68.21 28.64
CA ASP A 578 22.99 68.59 28.17
C ASP A 578 23.97 67.57 27.51
N GLU A 579 24.85 67.96 26.56
CA GLU A 579 24.99 69.20 25.76
C GLU A 579 25.80 68.90 24.45
N MET A 580 25.88 69.89 23.54
CA MET A 580 26.90 70.23 22.50
C MET A 580 27.81 69.13 21.86
N ASP A 581 28.03 69.01 20.53
CA ASP A 581 28.24 69.93 19.38
C ASP A 581 29.74 70.07 18.95
N ASP A 582 29.96 70.41 17.67
CA ASP A 582 31.22 70.57 16.89
C ASP A 582 32.07 69.29 16.57
N GLY A 583 32.82 69.22 15.45
CA GLY A 583 32.96 70.19 14.33
C GLY A 583 33.94 69.77 13.21
N SER A 584 33.91 70.48 12.07
CA SER A 584 34.77 70.38 10.84
C SER A 584 34.74 69.06 10.02
N SER A 585 34.64 68.99 8.68
CA SER A 585 34.98 69.87 7.52
C SER A 585 36.45 69.75 7.02
N ASP A 586 36.80 70.02 5.75
CA ASP A 586 36.00 70.48 4.57
C ASP A 586 35.77 69.34 3.54
N GLU A 587 36.05 69.27 2.22
CA GLU A 587 36.67 70.00 1.05
C GLU A 587 36.33 69.06 -0.17
N GLU A 588 36.02 69.30 -1.47
CA GLU A 588 35.83 70.33 -2.55
C GLU A 588 34.87 69.62 -3.60
N GLU A 589 33.98 70.09 -4.52
CA GLU A 589 33.23 71.28 -5.06
C GLU A 589 31.76 70.77 -5.30
N GLU A 590 30.62 71.45 -5.59
CA GLU A 590 30.19 72.74 -6.22
C GLU A 590 30.22 72.81 -7.78
N GLU A 591 29.26 73.40 -8.56
CA GLU A 591 27.76 73.36 -8.55
C GLU A 591 27.19 73.80 -9.96
N ASP A 592 25.99 74.40 -10.00
CA ASP A 592 25.33 75.24 -11.04
C ASP A 592 24.49 74.67 -12.22
N ASP A 593 23.33 75.34 -12.40
CA ASP A 593 22.31 75.26 -13.47
C ASP A 593 22.68 76.20 -14.68
N GLU A 594 21.86 76.75 -15.59
CA GLU A 594 20.39 76.94 -15.71
C GLU A 594 20.00 77.27 -17.20
N GLU A 595 18.75 77.71 -17.38
CA GLU A 595 18.20 78.58 -18.44
C GLU A 595 17.72 78.03 -19.81
N MET A 596 16.42 78.30 -20.02
CA MET A 596 15.81 78.95 -21.19
C MET A 596 15.49 78.19 -22.49
N ALA A 597 14.48 78.71 -23.18
CA ALA A 597 13.97 78.30 -24.50
C ALA A 597 13.57 79.55 -25.32
N VAL A 598 13.52 79.44 -26.65
CA VAL A 598 12.56 80.13 -27.56
C VAL A 598 12.78 79.74 -29.03
N ASP A 599 11.66 79.46 -29.73
CA ASP A 599 11.28 79.53 -31.16
C ASP A 599 12.37 79.52 -32.28
N THR A 600 12.24 78.74 -33.37
CA THR A 600 11.29 79.06 -34.48
C THR A 600 11.13 77.96 -35.55
N GLU A 601 9.89 77.78 -36.00
CA GLU A 601 9.35 77.53 -37.38
C GLU A 601 9.84 76.37 -38.34
N ASN A 602 8.89 75.45 -38.60
CA ASN A 602 8.36 74.94 -39.91
C ASN A 602 9.23 74.17 -40.95
N GLU A 603 8.84 72.92 -41.30
CA GLU A 603 8.07 72.55 -42.53
C GLU A 603 7.77 71.02 -42.67
N ASP A 604 6.49 70.69 -42.98
CA ASP A 604 5.82 69.52 -43.61
C ASP A 604 6.26 68.01 -43.51
N GLU A 605 5.42 67.22 -42.81
CA GLU A 605 4.71 65.93 -43.14
C GLU A 605 5.14 64.89 -44.24
N PRO A 606 4.60 63.63 -44.29
CA PRO A 606 3.69 62.91 -43.35
C PRO A 606 3.97 61.40 -43.03
N THR A 607 3.24 60.89 -42.01
CA THR A 607 2.71 59.51 -41.71
C THR A 607 3.44 58.23 -42.19
N ASP A 608 3.58 57.17 -41.37
CA ASP A 608 2.43 56.41 -40.84
C ASP A 608 2.79 55.47 -39.65
N ALA A 609 1.95 55.39 -38.60
CA ALA A 609 2.15 54.50 -37.44
C ALA A 609 0.85 54.18 -36.64
N PRO A 610 0.56 52.91 -36.29
CA PRO A 610 -0.75 52.52 -35.75
C PRO A 610 -0.93 52.76 -34.24
N ILE A 611 -1.41 53.97 -33.93
CA ILE A 611 -2.31 54.36 -32.82
C ILE A 611 -2.62 53.28 -31.77
N VAL A 612 -2.15 53.48 -30.53
CA VAL A 612 -2.79 52.93 -29.32
C VAL A 612 -3.71 54.01 -28.73
N SER A 613 -5.02 53.79 -28.80
CA SER A 613 -6.02 54.75 -28.31
C SER A 613 -6.07 54.78 -26.79
N LYS A 614 -6.13 56.00 -26.21
CA LYS A 614 -6.40 56.21 -24.78
C LYS A 614 -7.69 55.47 -24.35
N PRO A 615 -7.77 54.88 -23.14
CA PRO A 615 -9.01 54.31 -22.66
C PRO A 615 -10.09 55.41 -22.61
N GLY A 616 -11.29 55.08 -23.11
CA GLY A 616 -12.45 55.94 -22.97
C GLY A 616 -12.83 56.16 -21.51
N LYS A 617 -13.70 57.15 -21.24
CA LYS A 617 -14.27 57.35 -19.90
C LYS A 617 -14.80 56.01 -19.36
N PRO A 618 -14.60 55.69 -18.07
CA PRO A 618 -15.14 54.47 -17.49
C PRO A 618 -16.66 54.48 -17.67
N ILE A 619 -17.18 53.41 -18.30
CA ILE A 619 -18.61 53.18 -18.39
C ILE A 619 -19.10 52.93 -16.96
N ASP A 620 -20.09 53.69 -16.51
CA ASP A 620 -20.66 53.57 -15.16
C ASP A 620 -21.51 52.30 -15.03
N ILE A 621 -20.85 51.14 -14.95
CA ILE A 621 -21.49 49.83 -14.79
C ILE A 621 -21.85 49.64 -13.31
N LYS A 622 -22.79 50.46 -12.82
CA LYS A 622 -23.62 50.14 -11.64
C LYS A 622 -24.57 48.99 -12.00
N GLY A 623 -24.03 47.78 -12.13
CA GLY A 623 -24.78 46.63 -12.65
C GLY A 623 -24.16 45.26 -12.36
N LYS A 624 -24.82 44.53 -11.45
CA LYS A 624 -24.83 43.06 -11.30
C LYS A 624 -23.52 42.36 -10.86
N MET A 625 -23.43 42.08 -9.56
CA MET A 625 -22.65 40.98 -8.99
C MET A 625 -23.31 39.60 -9.26
N GLU A 626 -23.66 39.31 -10.52
CA GLU A 626 -24.27 38.03 -10.92
C GLU A 626 -23.70 37.60 -12.28
N ARG A 627 -22.54 36.90 -12.27
CA ARG A 627 -21.88 36.35 -13.48
C ARG A 627 -22.32 34.90 -13.78
N LEU A 628 -22.25 34.02 -12.77
CA LEU A 628 -22.48 32.58 -12.90
C LEU A 628 -23.89 32.20 -12.42
N ASP A 629 -24.67 31.53 -13.27
CA ASP A 629 -26.04 31.09 -12.95
C ASP A 629 -26.06 29.71 -12.26
N ILE A 630 -26.48 29.69 -11.00
CA ILE A 630 -26.67 28.47 -10.20
C ILE A 630 -28.04 27.81 -10.41
N ALA A 631 -28.99 28.47 -11.08
CA ALA A 631 -30.32 27.93 -11.36
C ALA A 631 -30.34 27.00 -12.57
N VAL A 632 -29.23 26.88 -13.30
CA VAL A 632 -29.05 25.92 -14.38
C VAL A 632 -29.20 24.49 -13.83
N ARG A 633 -29.82 23.63 -14.64
CA ARG A 633 -30.06 22.22 -14.33
C ARG A 633 -29.26 21.35 -15.29
N ASP A 634 -28.85 20.17 -14.83
CA ASP A 634 -28.45 19.09 -15.73
C ASP A 634 -29.62 18.75 -16.68
N ARG A 635 -29.30 18.55 -17.96
CA ARG A 635 -30.27 18.19 -19.00
C ARG A 635 -30.71 16.73 -18.94
N VAL A 636 -29.94 15.85 -18.28
CA VAL A 636 -30.24 14.41 -18.21
C VAL A 636 -31.11 14.09 -16.99
N SER A 637 -30.72 14.57 -15.81
CA SER A 637 -31.38 14.27 -14.53
C SER A 637 -32.23 15.41 -13.96
N GLY A 638 -32.21 16.61 -14.56
CA GLY A 638 -32.91 17.80 -14.03
C GLY A 638 -32.34 18.34 -12.70
N ARG A 639 -31.29 17.70 -12.16
CA ARG A 639 -30.63 18.04 -10.90
C ARG A 639 -30.00 19.44 -10.95
N SER A 640 -30.10 20.16 -9.83
CA SER A 640 -29.47 21.47 -9.63
C SER A 640 -28.08 21.37 -9.01
N VAL A 641 -27.35 22.49 -8.96
CA VAL A 641 -26.12 22.69 -8.19
C VAL A 641 -26.19 22.09 -6.78
N ALA A 642 -27.33 22.23 -6.09
CA ALA A 642 -27.53 21.68 -4.75
C ALA A 642 -27.60 20.15 -4.71
N HIS A 643 -28.15 19.49 -5.74
CA HIS A 643 -28.16 18.02 -5.84
C HIS A 643 -26.73 17.49 -6.07
N PHE A 644 -25.95 18.16 -6.93
CA PHE A 644 -24.58 17.74 -7.24
C PHE A 644 -23.62 17.82 -6.04
N LEU A 645 -23.89 18.68 -5.05
CA LEU A 645 -23.18 18.71 -3.76
C LEU A 645 -23.43 17.46 -2.89
N VAL A 646 -24.42 16.64 -3.23
CA VAL A 646 -24.80 15.39 -2.54
C VAL A 646 -24.44 14.17 -3.37
N GLU A 647 -24.75 14.19 -4.66
CA GLU A 647 -24.52 13.10 -5.60
C GLU A 647 -24.33 13.69 -7.01
N PRO A 648 -23.17 13.49 -7.67
CA PRO A 648 -22.20 12.40 -7.48
C PRO A 648 -21.11 12.65 -6.43
N CYS A 649 -21.09 13.82 -5.78
CA CYS A 649 -20.00 14.18 -4.86
C CYS A 649 -20.00 13.32 -3.58
N GLY A 650 -19.20 12.26 -3.56
CA GLY A 650 -18.98 11.40 -2.39
C GLY A 650 -18.25 12.06 -1.21
N TRP A 651 -18.21 13.40 -1.14
CA TRP A 651 -17.61 14.21 -0.07
C TRP A 651 -18.63 15.25 0.40
N GLN A 652 -18.76 15.40 1.72
CA GLN A 652 -19.65 16.41 2.31
C GLN A 652 -18.87 17.70 2.55
N ASN A 653 -18.76 18.58 1.54
CA ASN A 653 -18.15 19.90 1.72
C ASN A 653 -19.20 20.93 2.17
N VAL A 654 -19.44 20.99 3.48
CA VAL A 654 -20.35 21.96 4.11
C VAL A 654 -19.82 23.39 3.98
N GLU A 655 -18.50 23.61 4.03
CA GLU A 655 -17.91 24.95 3.87
C GLU A 655 -18.25 25.54 2.49
N LEU A 656 -18.24 24.71 1.45
CA LEU A 656 -18.65 25.06 0.09
C LEU A 656 -20.17 25.30 -0.02
N LEU A 657 -20.99 24.44 0.59
CA LEU A 657 -22.44 24.66 0.67
C LEU A 657 -22.76 26.02 1.31
N GLU A 658 -22.14 26.32 2.45
CA GLU A 658 -22.29 27.58 3.16
C GLU A 658 -21.69 28.77 2.41
N ALA A 659 -20.60 28.59 1.65
CA ALA A 659 -20.02 29.64 0.82
C ALA A 659 -20.96 30.01 -0.35
N LEU A 660 -21.49 29.02 -1.07
CA LEU A 660 -22.47 29.22 -2.14
C LEU A 660 -23.76 29.84 -1.58
N ALA A 661 -24.24 29.38 -0.42
CA ALA A 661 -25.40 29.96 0.24
C ALA A 661 -25.15 31.41 0.73
N ARG A 662 -23.95 31.75 1.18
CA ARG A 662 -23.57 33.14 1.54
C ARG A 662 -23.55 34.08 0.34
N VAL A 663 -23.03 33.62 -0.80
CA VAL A 663 -22.97 34.41 -2.05
C VAL A 663 -24.37 34.60 -2.64
N TYR A 664 -25.09 33.51 -2.90
CA TYR A 664 -26.33 33.52 -3.68
C TYR A 664 -27.62 33.63 -2.84
N LYS A 665 -27.52 33.47 -1.51
CA LYS A 665 -28.58 33.74 -0.53
C LYS A 665 -29.89 33.05 -0.92
N ASN A 666 -30.99 33.80 -1.01
CA ASN A 666 -32.34 33.29 -1.30
C ASN A 666 -32.40 32.41 -2.56
N LYS A 667 -31.60 32.70 -3.61
CA LYS A 667 -31.57 31.87 -4.83
C LYS A 667 -31.06 30.46 -4.54
N PHE A 668 -30.06 30.33 -3.67
CA PHE A 668 -29.52 29.03 -3.26
C PHE A 668 -30.50 28.27 -2.37
N THR A 669 -31.16 28.95 -1.43
CA THR A 669 -32.20 28.34 -0.58
C THR A 669 -33.31 27.71 -1.41
N SER A 670 -33.76 28.36 -2.49
CA SER A 670 -34.77 27.77 -3.40
C SER A 670 -34.30 26.56 -4.21
N LEU A 671 -32.99 26.27 -4.26
CA LEU A 671 -32.49 25.03 -4.88
C LEU A 671 -32.54 23.83 -3.93
N LEU A 672 -32.61 24.06 -2.61
CA LEU A 672 -32.62 23.00 -1.57
C LEU A 672 -33.96 22.26 -1.48
N THR A 673 -35.06 22.91 -1.90
CA THR A 673 -36.41 22.33 -2.00
C THR A 673 -36.83 22.03 -3.44
N GLN A 674 -35.97 22.30 -4.42
CA GLN A 674 -36.20 21.94 -5.82
C GLN A 674 -36.15 20.43 -5.99
N ARG A 675 -37.08 19.85 -6.76
CA ARG A 675 -37.04 18.44 -7.18
C ARG A 675 -36.33 18.22 -8.51
N ASP A 676 -35.67 17.08 -8.66
CA ASP A 676 -35.07 16.58 -9.92
C ASP A 676 -36.08 15.79 -10.78
N THR A 677 -35.64 15.05 -11.81
CA THR A 677 -36.55 14.23 -12.65
C THR A 677 -37.10 12.99 -11.98
N GLU A 678 -36.47 12.49 -10.91
CA GLU A 678 -36.96 11.35 -10.12
C GLU A 678 -37.93 11.81 -9.01
N GLY A 679 -38.00 13.12 -8.75
CA GLY A 679 -38.86 13.73 -7.73
C GLY A 679 -38.19 13.93 -6.37
N GLU A 680 -36.90 13.58 -6.28
CA GLU A 680 -36.07 13.76 -5.09
C GLU A 680 -35.64 15.23 -4.95
N THR A 681 -35.43 15.69 -3.72
CA THR A 681 -34.79 16.99 -3.41
C THR A 681 -33.35 16.77 -2.94
N PRO A 682 -32.46 17.79 -2.92
CA PRO A 682 -31.13 17.65 -2.33
C PRO A 682 -31.16 17.19 -0.87
N ILE A 683 -32.17 17.64 -0.11
CA ILE A 683 -32.38 17.27 1.29
C ILE A 683 -32.79 15.80 1.41
N ALA A 684 -33.73 15.32 0.58
CA ALA A 684 -34.12 13.91 0.55
C ALA A 684 -32.97 13.00 0.10
N LEU A 685 -32.25 13.41 -0.96
CA LEU A 685 -31.08 12.72 -1.47
C LEU A 685 -29.94 12.67 -0.45
N ALA A 686 -29.76 13.71 0.37
CA ALA A 686 -28.79 13.72 1.47
C ALA A 686 -29.20 12.76 2.58
N ALA A 687 -30.49 12.67 2.94
CA ALA A 687 -30.98 11.67 3.90
C ALA A 687 -30.80 10.24 3.39
N LYS A 688 -31.18 9.98 2.13
CA LYS A 688 -31.04 8.70 1.41
C LYS A 688 -29.58 8.23 1.34
N ASN A 689 -28.66 9.12 0.97
CA ASN A 689 -27.23 8.86 0.95
C ASN A 689 -26.56 8.95 2.35
N ASN A 690 -27.36 9.03 3.42
CA ASN A 690 -26.94 9.11 4.82
C ASN A 690 -25.96 10.27 5.13
N GLN A 691 -25.99 11.35 4.36
CA GLN A 691 -25.07 12.48 4.46
C GLN A 691 -25.45 13.46 5.59
N HIS A 692 -25.27 13.03 6.83
CA HIS A 692 -25.76 13.74 8.02
C HIS A 692 -25.35 15.23 8.11
N MET A 693 -24.08 15.60 7.89
CA MET A 693 -23.66 17.01 7.96
C MET A 693 -24.22 17.86 6.82
N MET A 694 -24.26 17.30 5.61
CA MET A 694 -24.81 17.98 4.43
C MET A 694 -26.33 18.20 4.59
N PHE A 695 -27.04 17.18 5.05
CA PHE A 695 -28.46 17.26 5.42
C PHE A 695 -28.70 18.36 6.47
N ASP A 696 -27.98 18.30 7.59
CA ASP A 696 -28.04 19.29 8.67
C ASP A 696 -27.82 20.72 8.19
N ALA A 697 -26.80 20.94 7.36
CA ALA A 697 -26.46 22.25 6.83
C ALA A 697 -27.51 22.74 5.82
N MET A 698 -28.02 21.87 4.94
CA MET A 698 -29.13 22.21 4.05
C MET A 698 -30.41 22.55 4.82
N ILE A 699 -30.76 21.80 5.88
CA ILE A 699 -31.89 22.10 6.77
C ILE A 699 -31.70 23.46 7.46
N LYS A 700 -30.51 23.74 8.00
CA LYS A 700 -30.17 25.02 8.64
C LYS A 700 -30.24 26.21 7.67
N LEU A 701 -29.95 26.00 6.39
CA LEU A 701 -30.08 27.01 5.33
C LEU A 701 -31.53 27.14 4.80
N SER A 702 -32.33 26.07 4.86
CA SER A 702 -33.74 26.01 4.45
C SER A 702 -34.69 26.61 5.49
N THR A 703 -34.42 27.85 5.91
CA THR A 703 -35.14 28.56 7.00
C THR A 703 -36.60 28.95 6.71
N LYS A 704 -37.18 28.50 5.59
CA LYS A 704 -38.60 28.66 5.24
C LYS A 704 -39.10 27.41 4.53
N SER A 705 -40.38 27.08 4.77
CA SER A 705 -41.07 25.85 4.36
C SER A 705 -40.33 24.54 4.69
N THR A 706 -40.46 24.10 5.94
CA THR A 706 -40.48 22.67 6.25
C THR A 706 -41.82 22.11 5.77
N ASP A 707 -41.84 21.44 4.62
CA ASP A 707 -42.95 20.53 4.30
C ASP A 707 -42.95 19.37 5.32
N ASP A 708 -44.13 18.85 5.66
CA ASP A 708 -44.26 17.71 6.60
C ASP A 708 -43.49 16.46 6.11
N GLU A 709 -43.27 16.33 4.79
CA GLU A 709 -42.40 15.31 4.19
C GLU A 709 -40.95 15.40 4.70
N ILE A 710 -40.39 16.61 4.82
CA ILE A 710 -38.99 16.82 5.22
C ILE A 710 -38.79 16.47 6.70
N ALA A 711 -39.78 16.78 7.55
CA ALA A 711 -39.78 16.38 8.96
C ALA A 711 -39.98 14.86 9.16
N GLY A 712 -40.47 14.15 8.14
CA GLY A 712 -40.61 12.70 8.13
C GLY A 712 -39.37 11.93 7.65
N LEU A 713 -38.42 12.60 6.99
CA LEU A 713 -37.20 11.98 6.48
C LEU A 713 -36.35 11.39 7.62
N LYS A 714 -36.07 10.10 7.52
CA LYS A 714 -35.13 9.39 8.40
C LYS A 714 -34.01 8.80 7.57
N PHE A 715 -32.82 8.77 8.16
CA PHE A 715 -31.67 8.07 7.60
C PHE A 715 -32.00 6.58 7.43
N GLU A 716 -32.00 6.10 6.18
CA GLU A 716 -32.28 4.69 5.89
C GLU A 716 -31.07 3.82 6.29
N VAL A 717 -31.15 3.28 7.51
CA VAL A 717 -30.32 2.17 7.97
C VAL A 717 -30.93 0.88 7.40
N PRO A 718 -30.22 0.11 6.54
CA PRO A 718 -30.82 -1.03 5.84
C PRO A 718 -31.39 -2.08 6.80
N ASP A 719 -32.68 -2.40 6.67
CA ASP A 719 -33.42 -3.24 7.62
C ASP A 719 -32.88 -4.68 7.67
N ALA A 720 -32.16 -4.99 8.75
CA ALA A 720 -31.59 -6.31 9.04
C ALA A 720 -32.64 -7.30 9.62
N THR A 721 -33.76 -7.43 8.91
CA THR A 721 -34.79 -8.51 8.96
C THR A 721 -35.36 -8.88 10.34
N ASN A 722 -36.68 -8.74 10.51
CA ASN A 722 -37.38 -9.04 11.77
C ASN A 722 -37.33 -10.52 12.22
N LEU A 723 -36.32 -10.89 13.02
CA LEU A 723 -36.22 -12.22 13.66
C LEU A 723 -35.40 -12.18 14.97
N ASP A 724 -35.96 -12.65 16.08
CA ASP A 724 -35.24 -12.81 17.36
C ASP A 724 -34.56 -14.18 17.47
N VAL A 725 -33.48 -14.35 16.68
CA VAL A 725 -32.67 -15.58 16.69
C VAL A 725 -31.86 -15.72 17.97
N LYS A 726 -31.71 -14.64 18.78
CA LYS A 726 -31.08 -14.73 20.10
C LYS A 726 -31.97 -15.58 21.03
N THR A 727 -33.27 -15.30 21.10
CA THR A 727 -34.21 -16.11 21.86
C THR A 727 -34.31 -17.54 21.32
N ASP A 728 -34.29 -17.77 20.00
CA ASP A 728 -34.20 -19.12 19.44
C ASP A 728 -32.93 -19.84 19.94
N SER A 729 -31.75 -19.23 19.83
CA SER A 729 -30.48 -19.84 20.26
C SER A 729 -30.40 -20.13 21.76
N GLU A 730 -30.93 -19.23 22.62
CA GLU A 730 -31.00 -19.45 24.07
C GLU A 730 -32.03 -20.53 24.42
N SER A 731 -33.13 -20.63 23.66
CA SER A 731 -34.12 -21.72 23.82
C SER A 731 -33.55 -23.06 23.35
N LEU A 732 -32.86 -23.11 22.21
CA LEU A 732 -32.26 -24.32 21.64
C LEU A 732 -31.10 -24.83 22.49
N VAL A 733 -30.34 -23.97 23.17
CA VAL A 733 -29.32 -24.42 24.14
C VAL A 733 -29.97 -25.00 25.40
N LYS A 734 -31.08 -24.44 25.89
CA LYS A 734 -31.86 -25.00 27.01
C LYS A 734 -32.57 -26.31 26.61
N GLU A 735 -33.10 -26.39 25.41
CA GLU A 735 -33.65 -27.62 24.83
C GLU A 735 -32.55 -28.66 24.59
N PHE A 736 -31.36 -28.28 24.15
CA PHE A 736 -30.24 -29.20 23.96
C PHE A 736 -29.75 -29.75 25.29
N ALA A 737 -29.56 -28.89 26.30
CA ALA A 737 -29.22 -29.31 27.67
C ALA A 737 -30.29 -30.26 28.26
N SER A 738 -31.57 -29.92 28.13
CA SER A 738 -32.66 -30.80 28.61
C SER A 738 -32.89 -32.04 27.74
N THR A 739 -32.48 -32.05 26.47
CA THR A 739 -32.47 -33.25 25.61
C THR A 739 -31.28 -34.15 25.92
N LEU A 740 -30.13 -33.59 26.31
CA LEU A 740 -28.99 -34.34 26.87
C LEU A 740 -29.36 -34.95 28.22
N ALA A 741 -30.10 -34.23 29.07
CA ALA A 741 -30.66 -34.77 30.31
C ALA A 741 -31.66 -35.90 30.05
N LYS A 742 -32.64 -35.72 29.15
CA LYS A 742 -33.61 -36.77 28.78
C LYS A 742 -32.95 -37.98 28.12
N LYS A 743 -31.86 -37.80 27.37
CA LYS A 743 -31.02 -38.91 26.86
C LYS A 743 -30.11 -39.57 27.92
N LYS A 744 -30.11 -39.09 29.16
CA LYS A 744 -29.59 -39.82 30.34
C LYS A 744 -30.67 -40.62 31.07
N ASP A 745 -31.92 -40.16 31.06
CA ASP A 745 -33.07 -40.92 31.60
C ASP A 745 -33.29 -42.27 30.88
N ASP A 746 -32.81 -42.41 29.65
CA ASP A 746 -32.54 -43.69 28.95
C ASP A 746 -31.40 -44.51 29.62
N LYS A 747 -31.49 -44.69 30.95
CA LYS A 747 -30.69 -45.57 31.82
C LYS A 747 -29.19 -45.65 31.51
N LYS A 748 -28.54 -44.52 31.21
CA LYS A 748 -27.06 -44.46 31.22
C LYS A 748 -26.55 -44.01 32.58
N SER A 749 -26.34 -45.01 33.43
CA SER A 749 -25.74 -44.88 34.77
C SER A 749 -24.58 -43.88 34.77
N LEU A 750 -24.62 -42.91 35.69
CA LEU A 750 -23.57 -41.91 35.84
C LEU A 750 -22.21 -42.58 36.01
N ILE A 751 -21.29 -42.28 35.09
CA ILE A 751 -20.00 -42.96 34.92
C ILE A 751 -19.02 -42.45 35.99
N PRO A 752 -18.46 -43.32 36.85
CA PRO A 752 -17.43 -42.94 37.81
C PRO A 752 -16.17 -42.37 37.14
N HIS A 753 -15.47 -41.49 37.83
CA HIS A 753 -14.24 -40.89 37.31
C HIS A 753 -13.15 -41.95 37.06
N LYS A 754 -12.43 -41.84 35.94
CA LYS A 754 -11.42 -42.84 35.49
C LYS A 754 -10.39 -43.22 36.56
N LYS A 755 -9.95 -42.26 37.39
CA LYS A 755 -8.98 -42.51 38.48
C LYS A 755 -9.53 -43.35 39.64
N SER A 756 -10.84 -43.61 39.70
CA SER A 756 -11.43 -44.54 40.68
C SER A 756 -11.13 -46.02 40.34
N GLY A 757 -10.84 -46.34 39.08
CA GLY A 757 -10.79 -47.72 38.59
C GLY A 757 -12.15 -48.38 38.33
N TYR A 758 -13.26 -47.66 38.59
CA TYR A 758 -14.63 -48.18 38.47
C TYR A 758 -15.45 -47.53 37.33
N ASP A 759 -14.80 -46.85 36.37
CA ASP A 759 -15.48 -46.17 35.25
C ASP A 759 -16.33 -47.11 34.37
N LYS A 760 -15.93 -48.38 34.28
CA LYS A 760 -16.67 -49.43 33.54
C LYS A 760 -17.57 -50.30 34.43
N THR A 761 -17.30 -50.36 35.73
CA THR A 761 -17.83 -51.39 36.64
C THR A 761 -18.67 -50.84 37.79
N GLY A 762 -18.73 -49.52 37.96
CA GLY A 762 -19.55 -48.84 38.97
C GLY A 762 -20.61 -47.90 38.39
N GLU A 763 -21.47 -47.40 39.27
CA GLU A 763 -22.51 -46.41 39.02
C GLU A 763 -22.49 -45.39 40.16
N ILE A 764 -22.61 -44.10 39.88
CA ILE A 764 -22.70 -43.08 40.94
C ILE A 764 -24.09 -43.14 41.60
N MET A 765 -24.10 -43.17 42.93
CA MET A 765 -25.30 -43.26 43.76
C MET A 765 -26.07 -41.94 43.83
N VAL A 766 -27.40 -42.04 43.91
CA VAL A 766 -28.33 -40.91 44.11
C VAL A 766 -28.84 -40.88 45.54
N CYS A 767 -28.99 -39.68 46.11
CA CYS A 767 -29.52 -39.49 47.46
C CYS A 767 -31.05 -39.51 47.46
N GLY A 768 -31.67 -40.42 48.24
CA GLY A 768 -33.13 -40.48 48.36
C GLY A 768 -33.76 -39.18 48.89
N ASP A 769 -33.09 -38.53 49.85
CA ASP A 769 -33.59 -37.31 50.53
C ASP A 769 -33.65 -36.09 49.59
N THR A 770 -32.70 -35.98 48.66
CA THR A 770 -32.45 -34.77 47.85
C THR A 770 -32.59 -35.02 46.34
N GLN A 771 -32.80 -36.27 45.92
CA GLN A 771 -32.88 -36.73 44.52
C GLN A 771 -31.67 -36.41 43.62
N GLN A 772 -30.61 -35.81 44.19
CA GLN A 772 -29.38 -35.44 43.49
C GLN A 772 -28.29 -36.52 43.65
N PRO A 773 -27.37 -36.65 42.68
CA PRO A 773 -26.26 -37.60 42.77
C PRO A 773 -25.27 -37.23 43.88
N PHE A 774 -24.68 -38.24 44.53
CA PHE A 774 -23.55 -38.08 45.44
C PHE A 774 -22.25 -37.85 44.65
N GLN A 775 -22.20 -36.75 43.90
CA GLN A 775 -21.07 -36.30 43.11
C GLN A 775 -20.94 -34.77 43.25
N VAL A 776 -19.77 -34.31 43.69
CA VAL A 776 -19.47 -32.87 43.78
C VAL A 776 -18.05 -32.57 43.31
N LEU A 777 -17.89 -31.43 42.64
CA LEU A 777 -16.61 -30.78 42.41
C LEU A 777 -16.57 -29.48 43.22
N MET A 778 -15.50 -29.30 43.97
CA MET A 778 -15.29 -28.11 44.79
C MET A 778 -13.91 -27.51 44.52
N ASN A 779 -13.79 -26.21 44.74
CA ASN A 779 -12.52 -25.49 44.75
C ASN A 779 -12.36 -24.64 46.03
N LYS A 780 -11.11 -24.41 46.43
CA LYS A 780 -10.75 -23.40 47.43
C LYS A 780 -9.46 -22.71 46.99
N THR A 781 -9.49 -21.38 46.95
CA THR A 781 -8.27 -20.57 46.98
C THR A 781 -8.15 -19.84 48.31
N ASP A 782 -6.93 -19.81 48.86
CA ASP A 782 -6.59 -19.13 50.10
C ASP A 782 -5.09 -18.84 50.06
N LEU A 783 -4.76 -17.58 49.70
CA LEU A 783 -3.39 -17.13 49.53
C LEU A 783 -2.54 -17.22 50.81
N ARG A 784 -3.17 -17.33 51.99
CA ARG A 784 -2.48 -17.44 53.30
C ARG A 784 -2.32 -18.91 53.74
N GLY A 785 -2.93 -19.84 53.01
CA GLY A 785 -2.86 -21.28 53.26
C GLY A 785 -1.52 -21.91 52.90
N GLY A 786 -0.49 -21.64 53.71
CA GLY A 786 0.86 -22.21 53.58
C GLY A 786 1.76 -21.50 52.58
N LEU A 787 3.04 -21.91 52.52
CA LEU A 787 4.14 -21.20 51.86
C LEU A 787 3.92 -20.89 50.36
N TYR A 788 3.12 -21.71 49.67
CA TYR A 788 2.86 -21.62 48.23
C TYR A 788 1.45 -21.09 47.88
N GLY A 789 0.67 -20.70 48.91
CA GLY A 789 -0.76 -20.47 48.83
C GLY A 789 -1.56 -21.75 48.53
N PHE A 790 -2.79 -21.84 49.04
CA PHE A 790 -3.69 -22.96 48.77
C PHE A 790 -4.52 -22.65 47.53
N HIS A 791 -4.46 -23.47 46.48
CA HIS A 791 -5.25 -23.30 45.25
C HIS A 791 -5.62 -24.67 44.73
N ASN A 792 -6.57 -25.30 45.42
CA ASN A 792 -6.80 -26.73 45.32
C ASN A 792 -8.24 -27.04 44.94
N TYR A 793 -8.41 -28.11 44.16
CA TYR A 793 -9.71 -28.74 43.95
C TYR A 793 -9.91 -29.90 44.93
N TYR A 794 -11.17 -30.23 45.19
CA TYR A 794 -11.57 -31.43 45.91
C TYR A 794 -12.84 -31.99 45.27
N LYS A 795 -12.73 -33.20 44.73
CA LYS A 795 -13.81 -33.93 44.07
C LYS A 795 -14.22 -35.12 44.94
N MET A 796 -15.53 -35.38 45.02
CA MET A 796 -16.10 -36.55 45.70
C MET A 796 -17.12 -37.24 44.81
N GLU A 797 -17.11 -38.57 44.77
CA GLU A 797 -18.10 -39.42 44.13
C GLU A 797 -18.40 -40.63 45.03
N LEU A 798 -19.67 -40.95 45.27
CA LEU A 798 -20.05 -42.23 45.89
C LEU A 798 -20.54 -43.20 44.81
N ILE A 799 -19.83 -44.32 44.67
CA ILE A 799 -19.99 -45.27 43.58
C ILE A 799 -20.49 -46.61 44.15
N LYS A 800 -21.57 -47.18 43.63
CA LYS A 800 -21.89 -48.59 43.85
C LYS A 800 -21.28 -49.44 42.73
N ARG A 801 -20.71 -50.60 43.07
CA ARG A 801 -20.29 -51.61 42.06
C ARG A 801 -21.49 -52.33 41.45
N LYS A 802 -21.46 -52.58 40.14
CA LYS A 802 -22.48 -53.35 39.41
C LYS A 802 -22.45 -54.84 39.73
N ASP A 803 -21.30 -55.34 40.19
CA ASP A 803 -20.98 -56.77 40.36
C ASP A 803 -20.95 -57.24 41.83
N ALA A 804 -21.08 -56.32 42.80
CA ALA A 804 -21.11 -56.63 44.23
C ALA A 804 -21.81 -55.51 45.02
N ASP A 805 -22.41 -55.82 46.17
CA ASP A 805 -22.88 -54.82 47.14
C ASP A 805 -21.70 -54.21 47.93
N LEU A 806 -20.86 -53.49 47.18
CA LEU A 806 -19.72 -52.73 47.67
C LEU A 806 -19.84 -51.29 47.18
N PHE A 807 -19.79 -50.35 48.12
CA PHE A 807 -19.87 -48.92 47.88
C PHE A 807 -18.48 -48.30 48.05
N ILE A 808 -18.00 -47.55 47.06
CA ILE A 808 -16.71 -46.88 47.05
C ILE A 808 -16.95 -45.38 47.19
N LEU A 809 -16.50 -44.78 48.29
CA LEU A 809 -16.33 -43.33 48.36
C LEU A 809 -15.01 -42.99 47.66
N PHE A 810 -15.10 -42.47 46.43
CA PHE A 810 -13.97 -41.93 45.69
C PHE A 810 -13.79 -40.46 46.02
N THR A 811 -12.58 -40.08 46.45
CA THR A 811 -12.19 -38.69 46.64
C THR A 811 -10.89 -38.39 45.90
N ASN A 812 -10.77 -37.21 45.31
CA ASN A 812 -9.62 -36.82 44.48
C ASN A 812 -9.34 -35.33 44.62
N TRP A 813 -8.07 -34.96 44.80
CA TRP A 813 -7.66 -33.60 45.13
C TRP A 813 -6.26 -33.27 44.63
N GLY A 814 -5.96 -31.99 44.46
CA GLY A 814 -4.67 -31.51 43.98
C GLY A 814 -4.69 -30.00 43.76
N ARG A 815 -3.57 -29.43 43.26
CA ARG A 815 -3.56 -28.04 42.81
C ARG A 815 -4.37 -27.88 41.51
N ILE A 816 -5.03 -26.74 41.35
CA ILE A 816 -5.86 -26.45 40.18
C ILE A 816 -4.96 -26.35 38.93
N GLY A 817 -5.23 -27.20 37.93
CA GLY A 817 -4.37 -27.38 36.76
C GLY A 817 -3.34 -28.50 36.85
N ASP A 818 -3.29 -29.27 37.95
CA ASP A 818 -2.50 -30.51 38.02
C ASP A 818 -3.21 -31.68 37.31
N PRO A 819 -2.63 -32.30 36.26
CA PRO A 819 -3.20 -33.48 35.63
C PRO A 819 -3.10 -34.75 36.51
N TYR A 820 -2.19 -34.80 37.48
CA TYR A 820 -1.94 -35.99 38.31
C TYR A 820 -2.87 -36.04 39.53
N GLY A 821 -2.67 -35.20 40.54
CA GLY A 821 -3.45 -35.18 41.77
C GLY A 821 -3.39 -36.48 42.61
N GLU A 822 -3.79 -36.36 43.87
CA GLU A 822 -3.95 -37.48 44.80
C GLU A 822 -5.40 -38.00 44.77
N PHE A 823 -5.60 -39.26 45.15
CA PHE A 823 -6.94 -39.83 45.27
C PHE A 823 -6.99 -40.98 46.28
N GLN A 824 -8.20 -41.26 46.77
CA GLN A 824 -8.51 -42.35 47.68
C GLN A 824 -9.82 -43.02 47.25
N CYS A 825 -9.88 -44.34 47.39
CA CYS A 825 -11.10 -45.14 47.25
C CYS A 825 -11.36 -45.83 48.59
N THR A 826 -12.35 -45.35 49.36
CA THR A 826 -12.70 -45.95 50.65
C THR A 826 -13.88 -46.91 50.46
N PRO A 827 -13.71 -48.23 50.69
CA PRO A 827 -14.77 -49.22 50.49
C PRO A 827 -15.68 -49.39 51.71
N PHE A 828 -16.96 -49.62 51.47
CA PHE A 828 -18.00 -49.88 52.46
C PHE A 828 -18.91 -51.03 52.01
N THR A 829 -19.27 -51.91 52.95
CA THR A 829 -20.25 -52.99 52.75
C THR A 829 -21.67 -52.60 53.15
N ASN A 830 -21.85 -51.44 53.79
CA ASN A 830 -23.15 -50.88 54.13
C ASN A 830 -23.32 -49.49 53.49
N ILE A 831 -24.44 -49.32 52.79
CA ILE A 831 -24.85 -48.07 52.14
C ILE A 831 -25.00 -46.90 53.13
N ASP A 832 -25.54 -47.14 54.33
CA ASP A 832 -25.77 -46.09 55.34
C ASP A 832 -24.46 -45.57 55.91
N ALA A 833 -23.47 -46.45 56.07
CA ALA A 833 -22.12 -46.07 56.47
C ALA A 833 -21.44 -45.21 55.40
N ALA A 834 -21.61 -45.57 54.12
CA ALA A 834 -21.06 -44.82 53.00
C ALA A 834 -21.73 -43.45 52.81
N PHE A 835 -23.06 -43.37 52.98
CA PHE A 835 -23.81 -42.11 53.01
C PHE A 835 -23.37 -41.22 54.18
N LYS A 836 -23.23 -41.80 55.38
CA LYS A 836 -22.76 -41.07 56.57
C LYS A 836 -21.35 -40.53 56.39
N GLU A 837 -20.44 -41.29 55.81
CA GLU A 837 -19.08 -40.81 55.53
C GLU A 837 -19.08 -39.72 54.46
N PHE A 838 -19.82 -39.88 53.35
CA PHE A 838 -19.94 -38.83 52.33
C PHE A 838 -20.46 -37.52 52.95
N LYS A 839 -21.57 -37.58 53.71
CA LYS A 839 -22.15 -36.40 54.37
C LYS A 839 -21.18 -35.78 55.40
N THR A 840 -20.40 -36.61 56.11
CA THR A 840 -19.37 -36.16 57.09
C THR A 840 -18.18 -35.47 56.42
N VAL A 841 -17.60 -36.07 55.37
CA VAL A 841 -16.49 -35.47 54.61
C VAL A 841 -16.96 -34.20 53.90
N PHE A 842 -18.15 -34.19 53.30
CA PHE A 842 -18.75 -32.98 52.74
C PHE A 842 -18.81 -31.86 53.78
N LYS A 843 -19.41 -32.13 54.95
CA LYS A 843 -19.50 -31.17 56.06
C LYS A 843 -18.14 -30.70 56.57
N GLN A 844 -17.13 -31.56 56.58
CA GLN A 844 -15.76 -31.18 56.93
C GLN A 844 -15.19 -30.14 55.95
N LYS A 845 -15.37 -30.35 54.64
CA LYS A 845 -14.81 -29.52 53.55
C LYS A 845 -15.60 -28.22 53.33
N THR A 846 -16.93 -28.26 53.36
CA THR A 846 -17.82 -27.11 53.09
C THR A 846 -18.27 -26.35 54.34
N GLY A 847 -18.29 -27.01 55.50
CA GLY A 847 -18.88 -26.46 56.73
C GLY A 847 -20.41 -26.47 56.76
N GLN A 848 -21.07 -27.32 55.95
CA GLN A 848 -22.53 -27.44 55.86
C GLN A 848 -22.98 -28.90 55.86
N GLU A 849 -24.18 -29.18 56.37
CA GLU A 849 -24.82 -30.48 56.14
C GLU A 849 -25.11 -30.67 54.64
N TRP A 850 -25.35 -31.92 54.23
CA TRP A 850 -25.78 -32.23 52.87
C TRP A 850 -27.22 -31.74 52.63
N CYS A 851 -27.35 -30.66 51.87
CA CYS A 851 -28.59 -30.02 51.44
C CYS A 851 -28.78 -30.18 49.91
N PRO A 852 -29.96 -29.82 49.34
CA PRO A 852 -30.09 -29.60 47.91
C PRO A 852 -29.02 -28.62 47.41
N LEU A 853 -28.33 -28.93 46.30
CA LEU A 853 -27.19 -28.10 45.85
C LEU A 853 -27.60 -26.66 45.48
N ALA A 854 -28.88 -26.43 45.17
CA ALA A 854 -29.46 -25.10 44.96
C ALA A 854 -29.47 -24.21 46.22
N ASP A 855 -29.57 -24.81 47.41
CA ASP A 855 -29.62 -24.12 48.70
C ASP A 855 -28.22 -23.91 49.32
N PHE A 856 -27.14 -24.26 48.60
CA PHE A 856 -25.78 -24.19 49.11
C PHE A 856 -25.24 -22.75 49.17
N VAL A 857 -24.90 -22.30 50.37
CA VAL A 857 -24.30 -20.98 50.62
C VAL A 857 -22.77 -21.08 50.80
N ASP A 858 -22.00 -20.29 50.06
CA ASP A 858 -20.53 -20.25 50.18
C ASP A 858 -20.09 -19.78 51.58
N LYS A 859 -19.15 -20.50 52.21
CA LYS A 859 -18.60 -20.16 53.55
C LYS A 859 -17.11 -19.79 53.49
N GLN A 860 -16.75 -18.69 54.15
CA GLN A 860 -15.38 -18.17 54.17
C GLN A 860 -14.38 -19.23 54.70
N GLY A 861 -13.24 -19.36 54.01
CA GLY A 861 -12.17 -20.31 54.37
C GLY A 861 -12.49 -21.79 54.12
N LYS A 862 -13.69 -22.14 53.66
CA LYS A 862 -14.11 -23.50 53.29
C LYS A 862 -14.06 -23.70 51.77
N TYR A 863 -14.39 -24.91 51.33
CA TYR A 863 -14.54 -25.24 49.92
C TYR A 863 -15.86 -24.72 49.35
N ARG A 864 -15.78 -24.00 48.22
CA ARG A 864 -16.90 -23.56 47.39
C ARG A 864 -17.32 -24.70 46.47
N LEU A 865 -18.63 -24.88 46.26
CA LEU A 865 -19.11 -25.71 45.14
C LEU A 865 -18.74 -25.01 43.83
N THR A 866 -17.99 -25.68 42.97
CA THR A 866 -17.85 -25.24 41.59
C THR A 866 -19.20 -25.48 40.91
N LYS A 867 -19.83 -24.45 40.34
CA LYS A 867 -21.14 -24.54 39.68
C LYS A 867 -21.06 -25.27 38.33
N THR A 868 -20.79 -26.56 38.38
CA THR A 868 -21.07 -27.48 37.28
C THR A 868 -22.57 -27.79 37.30
N GLU A 869 -23.34 -27.20 36.39
CA GLU A 869 -24.77 -27.51 36.23
C GLU A 869 -24.99 -29.02 36.07
N ASP A 870 -26.10 -29.53 36.62
CA ASP A 870 -26.26 -30.94 36.93
C ASP A 870 -25.98 -31.90 35.77
N ASN A 871 -24.80 -32.51 35.86
CA ASN A 871 -24.43 -33.73 35.14
C ASN A 871 -24.55 -33.70 33.61
N VAL A 872 -24.53 -32.53 32.98
CA VAL A 872 -24.28 -32.42 31.54
C VAL A 872 -22.76 -32.46 31.33
N GLN A 873 -22.24 -33.50 30.66
CA GLN A 873 -20.91 -33.40 30.02
C GLN A 873 -20.96 -32.13 29.17
N THR A 874 -20.07 -31.17 29.43
CA THR A 874 -20.25 -29.83 28.86
C THR A 874 -20.29 -29.91 27.34
N VAL A 875 -20.89 -28.93 26.66
CA VAL A 875 -20.92 -28.96 25.19
C VAL A 875 -19.50 -28.88 24.57
N ALA A 876 -18.47 -28.58 25.37
CA ALA A 876 -17.05 -28.69 24.99
C ALA A 876 -16.46 -30.11 25.16
N ASP A 877 -17.10 -30.98 25.95
CA ASP A 877 -16.79 -32.42 26.08
C ASP A 877 -17.50 -33.28 25.03
N VAL A 878 -18.58 -32.76 24.43
CA VAL A 878 -19.15 -33.32 23.20
C VAL A 878 -18.12 -33.19 22.08
N GLU A 879 -17.78 -34.30 21.42
CA GLU A 879 -17.02 -34.26 20.17
C GLU A 879 -17.92 -33.72 19.04
N ILE A 880 -18.00 -32.39 18.97
CA ILE A 880 -18.55 -31.69 17.82
C ILE A 880 -17.52 -31.83 16.69
N GLU A 881 -17.80 -32.71 15.73
CA GLU A 881 -17.07 -32.72 14.45
C GLU A 881 -17.12 -31.32 13.82
N ASN A 882 -16.01 -30.86 13.25
CA ASN A 882 -16.02 -29.65 12.42
C ASN A 882 -17.07 -29.83 11.32
N PHE A 883 -17.98 -28.86 11.20
CA PHE A 883 -19.02 -28.87 10.17
C PHE A 883 -18.37 -28.99 8.77
N LYS A 884 -18.78 -30.00 8.01
CA LYS A 884 -18.34 -30.20 6.63
C LYS A 884 -19.21 -29.33 5.74
N LEU A 885 -18.58 -28.51 4.89
CA LEU A 885 -19.31 -27.81 3.83
C LEU A 885 -19.81 -28.84 2.81
N GLU A 886 -20.97 -28.60 2.21
CA GLU A 886 -21.40 -29.36 1.03
C GLU A 886 -20.60 -28.90 -0.20
N LYS A 887 -20.41 -29.80 -1.18
CA LYS A 887 -19.65 -29.52 -2.42
C LYS A 887 -20.16 -28.33 -3.24
N LYS A 888 -21.43 -27.96 -3.07
CA LYS A 888 -22.04 -26.79 -3.70
C LYS A 888 -21.60 -25.48 -3.03
N ASP A 889 -21.41 -25.53 -1.72
CA ASP A 889 -21.08 -24.38 -0.87
C ASP A 889 -19.55 -24.26 -0.68
N GLU A 890 -18.78 -25.26 -1.12
CA GLU A 890 -17.33 -25.20 -1.38
C GLU A 890 -16.94 -24.14 -2.44
N GLU A 891 -17.89 -23.51 -3.14
CA GLU A 891 -17.63 -22.34 -3.99
C GLU A 891 -17.98 -21.01 -3.28
N GLU A 892 -19.02 -20.95 -2.45
CA GLU A 892 -19.55 -19.72 -1.82
C GLU A 892 -18.57 -19.08 -0.80
N PRO A 893 -18.08 -17.83 -1.02
CA PRO A 893 -17.12 -17.19 -0.12
C PRO A 893 -17.63 -16.88 1.29
N VAL A 894 -18.93 -16.63 1.45
CA VAL A 894 -19.55 -16.38 2.77
C VAL A 894 -19.58 -17.66 3.61
N MET A 895 -19.97 -18.79 3.02
CA MET A 895 -19.96 -20.10 3.70
C MET A 895 -18.55 -20.53 4.09
N LYS A 896 -17.55 -20.29 3.23
CA LYS A 896 -16.11 -20.47 3.57
C LYS A 896 -15.68 -19.62 4.77
N PHE A 897 -16.10 -18.36 4.83
CA PHE A 897 -15.78 -17.45 5.94
C PHE A 897 -16.39 -17.95 7.27
N ILE A 898 -17.69 -18.27 7.28
CA ILE A 898 -18.38 -18.81 8.46
C ILE A 898 -17.72 -20.11 8.93
N SER A 899 -17.33 -20.99 8.00
CA SER A 899 -16.64 -22.26 8.30
C SER A 899 -15.23 -22.05 8.91
N ASP A 900 -14.55 -20.95 8.58
CA ASP A 900 -13.23 -20.63 9.17
C ASP A 900 -13.36 -20.14 10.63
N ILE A 901 -14.26 -19.19 10.88
CA ILE A 901 -14.47 -18.63 12.22
C ILE A 901 -15.16 -19.61 13.19
N ALA A 902 -15.99 -20.51 12.67
CA ALA A 902 -16.67 -21.56 13.44
C ALA A 902 -15.82 -22.83 13.65
N ASN A 903 -14.53 -22.82 13.30
CA ASN A 903 -13.67 -23.99 13.38
C ASN A 903 -13.45 -24.44 14.85
N VAL A 904 -14.22 -25.45 15.26
CA VAL A 904 -14.26 -25.98 16.63
C VAL A 904 -12.88 -26.34 17.17
N LYS A 905 -12.00 -26.92 16.34
CA LYS A 905 -10.61 -27.25 16.75
C LYS A 905 -9.78 -26.00 17.08
N LYS A 906 -9.97 -24.90 16.33
CA LYS A 906 -9.24 -23.63 16.57
C LYS A 906 -9.80 -22.90 17.79
N LEU A 907 -11.13 -22.79 17.91
CA LEU A 907 -11.82 -22.25 19.09
C LEU A 907 -11.46 -23.04 20.37
N ARG A 908 -11.43 -24.38 20.30
CA ARG A 908 -11.01 -25.25 21.42
C ARG A 908 -9.54 -25.03 21.77
N LYS A 909 -8.63 -24.92 20.78
CA LYS A 909 -7.22 -24.60 21.06
C LYS A 909 -7.07 -23.23 21.73
N TYR A 910 -7.83 -22.23 21.28
CA TYR A 910 -7.85 -20.89 21.88
C TYR A 910 -8.36 -20.92 23.34
N ALA A 911 -9.38 -21.74 23.62
CA ALA A 911 -9.91 -21.93 24.98
C ALA A 911 -8.99 -22.70 25.94
N HIS A 912 -8.27 -23.72 25.45
CA HIS A 912 -7.28 -24.45 26.26
C HIS A 912 -5.95 -23.69 26.43
N CYS A 913 -5.68 -22.69 25.58
CA CYS A 913 -4.47 -21.87 25.60
C CYS A 913 -4.82 -20.38 25.53
N VAL A 914 -5.29 -19.82 26.64
CA VAL A 914 -5.41 -18.36 26.82
C VAL A 914 -4.00 -17.81 26.96
N GLN A 915 -3.33 -17.59 25.82
CA GLN A 915 -1.99 -17.00 25.76
C GLN A 915 -2.09 -15.51 26.11
N LEU A 916 -1.56 -15.16 27.28
CA LEU A 916 -1.37 -13.77 27.68
C LEU A 916 -0.29 -13.10 26.82
N SER A 917 -0.31 -11.76 26.81
CA SER A 917 0.64 -10.88 26.11
C SER A 917 2.11 -11.06 26.51
N ASN A 918 2.39 -11.83 27.57
CA ASN A 918 3.72 -12.18 28.09
C ASN A 918 4.14 -13.65 27.85
N ASN A 919 3.52 -14.33 26.86
CA ASN A 919 3.78 -15.72 26.49
C ASN A 919 3.41 -16.80 27.54
N SER A 920 2.81 -16.44 28.67
CA SER A 920 2.26 -17.42 29.61
C SER A 920 0.92 -17.98 29.12
N SER A 921 0.77 -19.30 29.12
CA SER A 921 -0.47 -19.99 28.75
C SER A 921 -1.35 -20.21 29.97
N VAL A 922 -2.41 -19.42 30.08
CA VAL A 922 -3.45 -19.59 31.09
C VAL A 922 -4.41 -20.68 30.61
N SER A 923 -4.70 -21.66 31.47
CA SER A 923 -5.62 -22.76 31.19
C SER A 923 -6.80 -22.71 32.16
N CYS A 924 -8.04 -22.82 31.68
CA CYS A 924 -9.20 -23.00 32.55
C CYS A 924 -9.47 -24.52 32.69
N PRO A 925 -9.15 -25.15 33.84
CA PRO A 925 -9.05 -26.61 33.91
C PRO A 925 -10.37 -27.33 34.17
N PHE A 926 -11.47 -26.60 34.41
CA PHE A 926 -12.81 -27.16 34.68
C PHE A 926 -13.81 -26.93 33.54
N GLY A 927 -13.37 -26.45 32.38
CA GLY A 927 -14.22 -26.22 31.21
C GLY A 927 -14.90 -24.84 31.22
N ARG A 928 -16.19 -24.79 30.89
CA ARG A 928 -16.95 -23.54 30.70
C ARG A 928 -17.28 -22.89 32.04
N VAL A 929 -16.81 -21.67 32.27
CA VAL A 929 -17.23 -20.84 33.41
C VAL A 929 -18.66 -20.34 33.19
N ALA A 930 -19.48 -20.36 34.24
CA ALA A 930 -20.85 -19.82 34.20
C ALA A 930 -20.84 -18.30 33.96
N LYS A 931 -21.86 -17.78 33.29
CA LYS A 931 -22.00 -16.34 32.98
C LYS A 931 -22.04 -15.49 34.26
N GLU A 932 -22.63 -16.05 35.31
CA GLU A 932 -22.82 -15.46 36.62
C GLU A 932 -21.49 -15.37 37.39
N ASP A 933 -20.63 -16.39 37.27
CA ASP A 933 -19.27 -16.38 37.83
C ASP A 933 -18.33 -15.48 37.01
N ILE A 934 -18.50 -15.37 35.69
CA ILE A 934 -17.81 -14.36 34.86
C ILE A 934 -18.17 -12.94 35.33
N GLN A 935 -19.45 -12.67 35.57
CA GLN A 935 -19.93 -11.38 36.06
C GLN A 935 -19.43 -11.06 37.48
N ARG A 936 -19.54 -12.03 38.41
CA ARG A 936 -18.94 -11.92 39.77
C ARG A 936 -17.42 -11.71 39.72
N GLY A 937 -16.75 -12.31 38.75
CA GLY A 937 -15.32 -12.08 38.49
C GLY A 937 -15.00 -10.62 38.15
N ARG A 938 -15.87 -9.92 37.40
CA ARG A 938 -15.71 -8.50 37.07
C ARG A 938 -15.88 -7.64 38.32
N GLU A 939 -16.92 -7.90 39.10
CA GLU A 939 -17.21 -7.20 40.36
C GLU A 939 -16.06 -7.30 41.38
N ILE A 940 -15.41 -8.47 41.48
CA ILE A 940 -14.24 -8.66 42.34
C ILE A 940 -13.03 -7.88 41.82
N LEU A 941 -12.82 -7.80 40.50
CA LEU A 941 -11.75 -6.99 39.91
C LEU A 941 -12.00 -5.48 40.09
N ASP A 942 -13.25 -5.02 40.00
CA ASP A 942 -13.63 -3.63 40.30
C ASP A 942 -13.37 -3.24 41.77
N LEU A 943 -13.52 -4.20 42.70
CA LEU A 943 -13.15 -4.03 44.11
C LEU A 943 -11.62 -4.04 44.32
N LEU A 944 -10.89 -4.92 43.63
CA LEU A 944 -9.42 -4.94 43.65
C LEU A 944 -8.82 -3.63 43.11
N ALA A 945 -9.42 -3.04 42.06
CA ALA A 945 -8.98 -1.77 41.50
C ALA A 945 -8.97 -0.65 42.55
N LYS A 946 -10.11 -0.46 43.25
CA LYS A 946 -10.27 0.53 44.32
C LYS A 946 -9.34 0.27 45.49
N ASN A 947 -9.20 -1.00 45.89
CA ASN A 947 -8.32 -1.41 46.97
C ASN A 947 -6.83 -1.13 46.67
N ILE A 948 -6.37 -1.34 45.43
CA ILE A 948 -5.02 -0.95 44.98
C ILE A 948 -4.85 0.57 45.07
N GLU A 949 -5.80 1.35 44.53
CA GLU A 949 -5.75 2.81 44.54
C GLU A 949 -5.74 3.40 45.96
N GLU A 950 -6.56 2.88 46.87
CA GLU A 950 -6.56 3.27 48.29
C GLU A 950 -5.25 2.91 49.00
N ARG A 951 -4.70 1.71 48.74
CA ARG A 951 -3.44 1.26 49.33
C ARG A 951 -2.27 2.15 48.91
N ASP A 952 -2.21 2.50 47.63
CA ASP A 952 -1.12 3.31 47.09
C ASP A 952 -1.21 4.74 47.67
N LYS A 953 -2.41 5.33 47.73
CA LYS A 953 -2.67 6.60 48.46
C LYS A 953 -2.36 6.53 49.96
N ALA A 954 -2.47 5.38 50.62
CA ALA A 954 -2.07 5.20 52.01
C ALA A 954 -0.54 5.08 52.20
N THR A 955 0.14 4.59 51.16
CA THR A 955 1.60 4.36 51.11
C THR A 955 2.37 5.63 50.71
N ASP A 956 1.82 6.47 49.83
CA ASP A 956 2.46 7.71 49.37
C ASP A 956 2.42 8.85 50.40
N LYS A 957 1.57 8.74 51.44
CA LYS A 957 1.57 9.65 52.59
C LYS A 957 2.94 9.60 53.30
N ARG A 958 3.38 10.73 53.84
CA ARG A 958 4.63 10.84 54.61
C ARG A 958 4.37 11.43 56.00
N PRO A 959 4.49 10.64 57.09
CA PRO A 959 4.68 9.18 57.10
C PRO A 959 3.47 8.41 56.53
N PRO A 960 3.66 7.18 56.02
CA PRO A 960 2.57 6.34 55.53
C PRO A 960 1.69 5.86 56.69
N ASN A 961 0.38 5.71 56.46
CA ASN A 961 -0.50 5.15 57.50
C ASN A 961 -0.40 3.62 57.48
N MET A 962 0.50 3.07 58.29
CA MET A 962 0.78 1.63 58.32
C MET A 962 -0.48 0.79 58.60
N ASP A 963 -1.39 1.24 59.46
CA ASP A 963 -2.61 0.50 59.79
C ASP A 963 -3.56 0.40 58.58
N ASP A 964 -3.71 1.47 57.80
CA ASP A 964 -4.44 1.43 56.52
C ASP A 964 -3.72 0.55 55.49
N VAL A 965 -2.40 0.66 55.36
CA VAL A 965 -1.61 -0.16 54.41
C VAL A 965 -1.73 -1.64 54.75
N PHE A 966 -1.68 -2.02 56.03
CA PHE A 966 -1.92 -3.40 56.47
C PHE A 966 -3.37 -3.83 56.20
N ARG A 967 -4.37 -3.04 56.59
CA ARG A 967 -5.80 -3.34 56.37
C ARG A 967 -6.15 -3.50 54.88
N LEU A 968 -5.64 -2.63 54.02
CA LEU A 968 -5.89 -2.66 52.58
C LEU A 968 -5.14 -3.82 51.92
N THR A 969 -3.91 -4.12 52.37
CA THR A 969 -3.19 -5.33 51.93
C THR A 969 -3.92 -6.60 52.36
N ASP A 970 -4.46 -6.65 53.57
CA ASP A 970 -5.26 -7.78 54.07
C ASP A 970 -6.48 -8.04 53.17
N GLN A 971 -7.25 -6.99 52.86
CA GLN A 971 -8.36 -7.02 51.90
C GLN A 971 -7.92 -7.45 50.48
N GLN A 972 -6.74 -7.02 50.02
CA GLN A 972 -6.18 -7.42 48.73
C GLN A 972 -5.96 -8.93 48.62
N TYR A 973 -5.45 -9.55 49.69
CA TYR A 973 -5.30 -11.01 49.80
C TYR A 973 -6.65 -11.74 49.82
N ILE A 974 -7.68 -11.16 50.42
CA ILE A 974 -9.04 -11.74 50.44
C ILE A 974 -9.65 -11.67 49.04
N LEU A 975 -9.77 -10.47 48.47
CA LEU A 975 -10.37 -10.25 47.15
C LEU A 975 -9.65 -11.03 46.03
N THR A 976 -8.33 -11.16 46.09
CA THR A 976 -7.59 -12.01 45.14
C THR A 976 -7.90 -13.50 45.33
N SER A 977 -8.05 -13.97 46.56
CA SER A 977 -8.46 -15.36 46.84
C SER A 977 -9.89 -15.63 46.36
N ASP A 978 -10.80 -14.66 46.50
CA ASP A 978 -12.17 -14.73 45.99
C ASP A 978 -12.20 -14.73 44.45
N PHE A 979 -11.34 -13.93 43.80
CA PHE A 979 -11.20 -13.93 42.33
C PHE A 979 -10.80 -15.32 41.81
N TYR A 980 -9.71 -15.91 42.31
CA TYR A 980 -9.26 -17.24 41.89
C TYR A 980 -10.16 -18.40 42.35
N THR A 981 -11.03 -18.18 43.35
CA THR A 981 -12.09 -19.14 43.73
C THR A 981 -13.34 -19.01 42.85
N THR A 982 -13.55 -17.85 42.23
CA THR A 982 -14.64 -17.60 41.26
C THR A 982 -14.22 -18.00 39.85
N ILE A 983 -13.01 -17.63 39.44
CA ILE A 983 -12.39 -17.95 38.15
C ILE A 983 -11.18 -18.87 38.44
N PRO A 984 -11.37 -20.21 38.47
CA PRO A 984 -10.28 -21.15 38.74
C PRO A 984 -9.29 -21.20 37.57
N VAL A 985 -8.04 -20.81 37.84
CA VAL A 985 -6.98 -20.61 36.83
C VAL A 985 -5.85 -21.62 37.01
N GLY A 986 -5.64 -22.47 36.00
CA GLY A 986 -4.48 -23.35 35.92
C GLY A 986 -3.21 -22.60 35.50
N GLY A 987 -2.05 -23.14 35.91
CA GLY A 987 -0.72 -22.57 35.69
C GLY A 987 0.11 -22.44 36.97
N TYR A 988 -0.55 -22.45 38.14
CA TYR A 988 0.08 -22.35 39.46
C TYR A 988 0.46 -23.72 40.08
N THR A 989 0.71 -24.73 39.25
CA THR A 989 0.95 -26.14 39.67
C THR A 989 2.26 -26.29 40.44
N HIS A 990 3.31 -25.55 40.06
CA HIS A 990 4.65 -25.59 40.67
C HIS A 990 5.14 -24.22 41.15
N SER A 991 4.22 -23.27 41.36
CA SER A 991 4.51 -21.89 41.68
C SER A 991 3.48 -21.32 42.66
N ASN A 992 3.86 -20.23 43.36
CA ASN A 992 2.94 -19.48 44.19
C ASN A 992 1.85 -18.85 43.31
N ILE A 993 0.63 -18.84 43.84
CA ILE A 993 -0.49 -18.09 43.24
C ILE A 993 -0.11 -16.60 43.24
N GLN A 994 -0.29 -15.93 42.11
CA GLN A 994 0.14 -14.53 42.00
C GLN A 994 -0.91 -13.58 42.59
N VAL A 995 -0.54 -12.88 43.67
CA VAL A 995 -1.39 -11.84 44.30
C VAL A 995 -1.65 -10.71 43.30
N ILE A 996 -2.91 -10.27 43.13
CA ILE A 996 -3.26 -9.15 42.25
C ILE A 996 -3.00 -7.86 43.03
N ASN A 997 -1.72 -7.49 43.09
CA ASN A 997 -1.21 -6.38 43.91
C ASN A 997 -0.82 -5.13 43.10
N SER A 998 -1.03 -5.14 41.79
CA SER A 998 -0.63 -4.05 40.91
C SER A 998 -1.56 -3.95 39.70
N THR A 999 -1.62 -2.76 39.12
CA THR A 999 -2.41 -2.43 37.94
C THR A 999 -2.10 -3.33 36.73
N HIS A 1000 -0.84 -3.75 36.58
CA HIS A 1000 -0.42 -4.71 35.55
C HIS A 1000 -0.95 -6.14 35.77
N LEU A 1001 -1.23 -6.56 37.00
CA LEU A 1001 -1.80 -7.88 37.28
C LEU A 1001 -3.32 -7.86 37.22
N LEU A 1002 -3.93 -6.76 37.68
CA LEU A 1002 -5.35 -6.48 37.56
C LEU A 1002 -5.80 -6.49 36.09
N LYS A 1003 -5.00 -5.86 35.21
CA LYS A 1003 -5.04 -5.98 33.75
C LYS A 1003 -5.14 -7.43 33.27
N ASN A 1004 -4.15 -8.26 33.63
CA ASN A 1004 -4.01 -9.59 33.05
C ASN A 1004 -5.22 -10.47 33.42
N ALA A 1005 -5.79 -10.26 34.62
CA ALA A 1005 -7.06 -10.87 35.03
C ALA A 1005 -8.27 -10.40 34.18
N HIS A 1006 -8.36 -9.12 33.82
CA HIS A 1006 -9.37 -8.62 32.87
C HIS A 1006 -9.19 -9.20 31.45
N GLU A 1007 -7.95 -9.30 30.96
CA GLU A 1007 -7.64 -9.91 29.64
C GLU A 1007 -8.15 -11.36 29.58
N ILE A 1008 -7.85 -12.17 30.62
CA ILE A 1008 -8.35 -13.55 30.77
C ILE A 1008 -9.89 -13.57 30.77
N LEU A 1009 -10.51 -12.73 31.60
CA LEU A 1009 -11.95 -12.77 31.85
C LEU A 1009 -12.78 -12.38 30.61
N ASN A 1010 -12.26 -11.46 29.79
CA ASN A 1010 -12.88 -11.10 28.52
C ASN A 1010 -12.75 -12.22 27.48
N MET A 1011 -11.56 -12.83 27.34
CA MET A 1011 -11.37 -13.98 26.43
C MET A 1011 -12.27 -15.16 26.81
N ILE A 1012 -12.41 -15.47 28.10
CA ILE A 1012 -13.36 -16.49 28.59
C ILE A 1012 -14.80 -16.13 28.18
N GLY A 1013 -15.19 -14.86 28.26
CA GLY A 1013 -16.49 -14.38 27.81
C GLY A 1013 -16.73 -14.57 26.30
N ASP A 1014 -15.75 -14.26 25.44
CA ASP A 1014 -15.89 -14.45 23.99
C ASP A 1014 -15.96 -15.94 23.61
N ILE A 1015 -15.17 -16.79 24.28
CA ILE A 1015 -15.22 -18.26 24.15
C ILE A 1015 -16.59 -18.81 24.57
N GLU A 1016 -17.16 -18.31 25.67
CA GLU A 1016 -18.48 -18.71 26.18
C GLU A 1016 -19.59 -18.45 25.13
N ILE A 1017 -19.49 -17.32 24.43
CA ILE A 1017 -20.44 -16.89 23.39
C ILE A 1017 -20.27 -17.72 22.11
N ALA A 1018 -19.05 -17.84 21.59
CA ALA A 1018 -18.76 -18.65 20.40
C ALA A 1018 -19.16 -20.13 20.64
N GLY A 1019 -18.86 -20.65 21.83
CA GLY A 1019 -19.31 -21.98 22.27
C GLY A 1019 -20.83 -22.11 22.29
N ARG A 1020 -21.59 -21.11 22.76
CA ARG A 1020 -23.07 -21.11 22.72
C ARG A 1020 -23.60 -21.24 21.29
N LEU A 1021 -23.09 -20.45 20.35
CA LEU A 1021 -23.56 -20.43 18.96
C LEU A 1021 -23.29 -21.78 18.24
N VAL A 1022 -22.08 -22.32 18.38
CA VAL A 1022 -21.71 -23.64 17.81
C VAL A 1022 -22.51 -24.78 18.46
N SER A 1023 -22.83 -24.68 19.75
CA SER A 1023 -23.73 -25.63 20.45
C SER A 1023 -25.12 -25.65 19.82
N ALA A 1024 -25.72 -24.47 19.60
CA ALA A 1024 -27.05 -24.32 19.03
C ALA A 1024 -27.11 -24.87 17.59
N ALA A 1025 -26.13 -24.50 16.74
CA ALA A 1025 -26.02 -24.99 15.37
C ALA A 1025 -25.94 -26.53 15.29
N THR A 1026 -25.16 -27.14 16.19
CA THR A 1026 -25.03 -28.61 16.29
C THR A 1026 -26.35 -29.30 16.66
N TYR A 1027 -27.22 -28.65 17.44
CA TYR A 1027 -28.52 -29.18 17.81
C TYR A 1027 -29.60 -28.92 16.75
N ALA A 1028 -29.59 -27.73 16.13
CA ALA A 1028 -30.44 -27.40 14.97
C ALA A 1028 -30.25 -28.43 13.84
N MET A 1029 -28.99 -28.72 13.47
CA MET A 1029 -28.63 -29.77 12.52
C MET A 1029 -29.19 -31.15 12.92
N LYS A 1030 -29.07 -31.54 14.20
CA LYS A 1030 -29.48 -32.87 14.69
C LYS A 1030 -30.98 -33.04 14.96
N LYS A 1031 -31.75 -31.94 15.08
CA LYS A 1031 -33.19 -31.97 15.41
C LYS A 1031 -34.08 -31.45 14.28
N ARG A 1032 -33.69 -30.36 13.62
CA ARG A 1032 -34.44 -29.71 12.53
C ARG A 1032 -33.93 -30.11 11.14
N GLY A 1033 -32.72 -30.67 11.03
CA GLY A 1033 -32.08 -31.00 9.74
C GLY A 1033 -31.49 -29.78 9.03
N GLU A 1034 -31.34 -28.66 9.73
CA GLU A 1034 -30.81 -27.41 9.20
C GLU A 1034 -29.28 -27.48 8.99
N ASP A 1035 -28.77 -26.83 7.94
CA ASP A 1035 -27.32 -26.67 7.79
C ASP A 1035 -26.74 -25.80 8.92
N PRO A 1036 -25.68 -26.23 9.61
CA PRO A 1036 -25.12 -25.51 10.75
C PRO A 1036 -24.46 -24.16 10.37
N HIS A 1037 -23.92 -23.99 9.16
CA HIS A 1037 -23.34 -22.72 8.72
C HIS A 1037 -24.44 -21.70 8.41
N ARG A 1038 -25.55 -22.12 7.78
CA ARG A 1038 -26.74 -21.28 7.55
C ARG A 1038 -27.44 -20.94 8.86
N TYR A 1039 -27.54 -21.88 9.81
CA TYR A 1039 -28.01 -21.58 11.17
C TYR A 1039 -27.12 -20.53 11.85
N LEU A 1040 -25.79 -20.65 11.76
CA LEU A 1040 -24.85 -19.67 12.33
C LEU A 1040 -25.02 -18.28 11.70
N LEU A 1041 -25.19 -18.19 10.38
CA LEU A 1041 -25.51 -16.93 9.67
C LEU A 1041 -26.76 -16.25 10.26
N SER A 1042 -27.85 -16.99 10.48
CA SER A 1042 -29.05 -16.46 11.13
C SER A 1042 -28.80 -16.11 12.60
N ALA A 1043 -28.13 -16.98 13.36
CA ALA A 1043 -27.90 -16.82 14.80
C ALA A 1043 -26.94 -15.67 15.15
N LEU A 1044 -26.06 -15.27 14.22
CA LEU A 1044 -25.25 -14.06 14.36
C LEU A 1044 -26.09 -12.77 14.37
N ALA A 1045 -27.36 -12.79 13.93
CA ALA A 1045 -28.22 -11.60 13.79
C ALA A 1045 -27.54 -10.44 13.02
N CYS A 1046 -26.70 -10.82 12.05
CA CYS A 1046 -25.86 -9.95 11.24
C CYS A 1046 -25.95 -10.43 9.80
N SER A 1047 -26.38 -9.57 8.87
CA SER A 1047 -26.35 -9.90 7.45
C SER A 1047 -24.92 -9.76 6.92
N ILE A 1048 -24.51 -10.71 6.07
CA ILE A 1048 -23.15 -10.81 5.54
C ILE A 1048 -23.25 -11.12 4.05
N SER A 1049 -22.60 -10.33 3.21
CA SER A 1049 -22.59 -10.50 1.75
C SER A 1049 -21.20 -10.19 1.17
N LEU A 1050 -20.86 -10.78 0.02
CA LEU A 1050 -19.59 -10.48 -0.67
C LEU A 1050 -19.75 -9.23 -1.54
N LEU A 1051 -18.82 -8.27 -1.43
CA LEU A 1051 -18.77 -7.13 -2.35
C LEU A 1051 -18.05 -7.53 -3.66
N PRO A 1052 -18.65 -7.30 -4.85
CA PRO A 1052 -18.02 -7.56 -6.14
C PRO A 1052 -16.67 -6.84 -6.34
N PRO A 1053 -15.79 -7.30 -7.25
CA PRO A 1053 -14.51 -6.64 -7.52
C PRO A 1053 -14.65 -5.24 -8.17
N ALA A 1054 -15.84 -4.89 -8.64
CA ALA A 1054 -16.17 -3.61 -9.27
C ALA A 1054 -17.05 -2.71 -8.38
N ASP A 1055 -17.35 -3.14 -7.15
CA ASP A 1055 -18.11 -2.36 -6.17
C ASP A 1055 -17.29 -1.14 -5.70
N GLU A 1056 -17.93 0.02 -5.56
CA GLU A 1056 -17.21 1.25 -5.19
C GLU A 1056 -16.62 1.17 -3.78
N LEU A 1057 -17.37 0.70 -2.77
CA LEU A 1057 -16.85 0.59 -1.40
C LEU A 1057 -15.65 -0.37 -1.35
N ALA A 1058 -15.72 -1.50 -2.07
CA ALA A 1058 -14.59 -2.41 -2.21
C ALA A 1058 -13.36 -1.73 -2.85
N GLN A 1059 -13.56 -0.92 -3.90
CA GLN A 1059 -12.49 -0.18 -4.57
C GLN A 1059 -11.87 0.92 -3.69
N ARG A 1060 -12.68 1.73 -3.00
CA ARG A 1060 -12.20 2.77 -2.07
C ARG A 1060 -11.47 2.15 -0.87
N VAL A 1061 -11.90 1.00 -0.37
CA VAL A 1061 -11.17 0.24 0.66
C VAL A 1061 -9.83 -0.29 0.13
N LEU A 1062 -9.76 -0.82 -1.09
CA LEU A 1062 -8.49 -1.26 -1.69
C LEU A 1062 -7.51 -0.08 -1.89
N GLN A 1063 -8.02 1.08 -2.33
CA GLN A 1063 -7.26 2.34 -2.43
C GLN A 1063 -6.65 2.73 -1.08
N TRP A 1064 -7.45 2.72 -0.01
CA TRP A 1064 -7.01 3.02 1.37
C TRP A 1064 -5.97 2.03 1.92
N ILE A 1065 -6.18 0.73 1.69
CA ILE A 1065 -5.22 -0.32 2.07
C ILE A 1065 -3.86 -0.02 1.42
N ALA A 1066 -3.82 0.25 0.12
CA ALA A 1066 -2.55 0.47 -0.59
C ALA A 1066 -1.92 1.84 -0.36
N ALA A 1067 -2.71 2.87 -0.05
CA ALA A 1067 -2.23 4.18 0.40
C ALA A 1067 -1.48 4.11 1.74
N SER A 1068 -1.79 3.10 2.56
CA SER A 1068 -1.16 2.87 3.88
C SER A 1068 -0.26 1.62 3.97
N TYR A 1069 -0.40 0.62 3.08
CA TYR A 1069 0.37 -0.63 3.12
C TYR A 1069 0.47 -1.32 1.75
N LYS A 1070 1.69 -1.42 1.20
CA LYS A 1070 1.91 -1.78 -0.22
C LYS A 1070 1.86 -3.27 -0.58
N ASN A 1071 1.79 -4.19 0.40
CA ASN A 1071 2.00 -5.63 0.18
C ASN A 1071 0.86 -6.52 0.77
N CYS A 1072 -0.41 -6.17 0.55
CA CYS A 1072 -1.57 -6.94 1.07
C CYS A 1072 -2.22 -7.80 -0.03
N ASP A 1073 -2.32 -9.12 0.16
CA ASP A 1073 -2.97 -10.04 -0.80
C ASP A 1073 -4.45 -10.23 -0.45
N VAL A 1074 -5.26 -9.18 -0.64
CA VAL A 1074 -6.71 -9.18 -0.37
C VAL A 1074 -7.42 -10.25 -1.18
N ARG A 1075 -8.22 -11.08 -0.51
CA ARG A 1075 -8.93 -12.25 -1.08
C ARG A 1075 -10.43 -12.05 -1.21
N ALA A 1076 -11.04 -11.32 -0.28
CA ALA A 1076 -12.46 -10.96 -0.30
C ALA A 1076 -12.69 -9.72 0.55
N ILE A 1077 -13.72 -8.94 0.23
CA ILE A 1077 -14.29 -7.92 1.09
C ILE A 1077 -15.77 -8.26 1.25
N PHE A 1078 -16.23 -8.40 2.49
CA PHE A 1078 -17.62 -8.65 2.82
C PHE A 1078 -18.26 -7.37 3.36
N SER A 1079 -19.47 -7.05 2.93
CA SER A 1079 -20.34 -6.13 3.66
C SER A 1079 -20.97 -6.88 4.83
N ILE A 1080 -21.05 -6.21 5.98
CA ILE A 1080 -21.65 -6.72 7.22
C ILE A 1080 -22.60 -5.69 7.82
N ASN A 1081 -23.73 -6.11 8.37
CA ASN A 1081 -24.64 -5.25 9.12
C ASN A 1081 -25.23 -6.02 10.31
N SER A 1082 -24.78 -5.69 11.52
CA SER A 1082 -25.20 -6.32 12.78
C SER A 1082 -26.31 -5.51 13.43
N ARG A 1083 -27.51 -6.09 13.60
CA ARG A 1083 -28.71 -5.36 14.06
C ARG A 1083 -28.50 -4.65 15.40
N ARG A 1084 -27.74 -5.25 16.32
CA ARG A 1084 -27.45 -4.67 17.64
C ARG A 1084 -26.49 -3.47 17.54
N ALA A 1085 -25.54 -3.50 16.61
CA ALA A 1085 -24.64 -2.36 16.37
C ALA A 1085 -25.37 -1.21 15.69
N ALA A 1086 -26.25 -1.51 14.72
CA ALA A 1086 -27.15 -0.54 14.09
C ALA A 1086 -28.02 0.17 15.14
N GLN A 1087 -28.76 -0.58 15.97
CA GLN A 1087 -29.55 -0.05 17.09
C GLN A 1087 -28.76 0.71 18.17
N GLY A 1088 -27.43 0.58 18.18
CA GLY A 1088 -26.53 1.45 18.93
C GLY A 1088 -26.31 2.77 18.20
N MET A 1089 -25.84 2.66 16.96
CA MET A 1089 -25.47 3.76 16.07
C MET A 1089 -26.63 4.70 15.73
N ASP A 1090 -27.87 4.20 15.65
CA ASP A 1090 -29.09 4.98 15.42
C ASP A 1090 -29.23 6.17 16.41
N LYS A 1091 -28.76 5.99 17.65
CA LYS A 1091 -28.76 7.01 18.72
C LYS A 1091 -27.77 8.15 18.47
N HIS A 1092 -26.85 7.94 17.53
CA HIS A 1092 -25.77 8.84 17.15
C HIS A 1092 -25.84 9.19 15.65
N ALA A 1093 -26.99 9.00 14.99
CA ALA A 1093 -27.19 9.37 13.59
C ALA A 1093 -27.00 10.88 13.35
N GLU A 1094 -27.36 11.72 14.34
CA GLU A 1094 -27.13 13.18 14.34
C GLU A 1094 -25.66 13.56 14.67
N CYS A 1095 -24.74 12.60 14.75
CA CYS A 1095 -23.33 12.89 15.05
C CYS A 1095 -22.61 13.44 13.80
N PRO A 1096 -22.03 14.65 13.84
CA PRO A 1096 -21.48 15.28 12.64
C PRO A 1096 -20.23 14.54 12.11
N ASN A 1097 -19.35 14.06 12.97
CA ASN A 1097 -18.03 13.53 12.59
C ASN A 1097 -17.98 11.99 12.61
N ILE A 1098 -18.88 11.34 11.88
CA ILE A 1098 -18.80 9.89 11.63
C ILE A 1098 -17.64 9.60 10.67
N THR A 1099 -16.79 8.64 11.00
CA THR A 1099 -15.55 8.30 10.27
C THR A 1099 -15.44 6.79 10.08
N TYR A 1100 -14.97 6.31 8.92
CA TYR A 1100 -14.57 4.91 8.75
C TYR A 1100 -13.19 4.70 9.36
N LEU A 1101 -13.05 3.74 10.27
CA LEU A 1101 -11.76 3.37 10.87
C LEU A 1101 -11.57 1.84 10.91
N LEU A 1102 -10.31 1.41 10.99
CA LEU A 1102 -9.89 0.01 10.91
C LEU A 1102 -9.66 -0.61 12.29
N HIS A 1103 -10.24 -1.79 12.52
CA HIS A 1103 -10.05 -2.58 13.74
C HIS A 1103 -9.55 -4.00 13.41
N GLY A 1104 -8.30 -4.29 13.80
CA GLY A 1104 -7.68 -5.60 13.61
C GLY A 1104 -7.98 -6.55 14.76
N THR A 1105 -8.32 -7.81 14.47
CA THR A 1105 -8.71 -8.79 15.51
C THR A 1105 -8.38 -10.23 15.12
N LYS A 1106 -8.48 -11.16 16.07
CA LYS A 1106 -8.29 -12.60 15.83
C LYS A 1106 -9.56 -13.21 15.24
N ALA A 1107 -9.41 -14.16 14.31
CA ALA A 1107 -10.55 -14.84 13.67
C ALA A 1107 -11.51 -15.47 14.70
N GLU A 1108 -10.97 -16.00 15.80
CA GLU A 1108 -11.70 -16.58 16.92
C GLU A 1108 -12.68 -15.61 17.61
N ASN A 1109 -12.40 -14.30 17.58
CA ASN A 1109 -13.24 -13.27 18.22
C ASN A 1109 -14.41 -12.84 17.33
N LEU A 1110 -14.38 -13.14 16.02
CA LEU A 1110 -15.38 -12.62 15.08
C LEU A 1110 -16.80 -13.13 15.37
N LEU A 1111 -16.96 -14.34 15.91
CA LEU A 1111 -18.27 -14.85 16.31
C LEU A 1111 -18.92 -14.04 17.44
N SER A 1112 -18.14 -13.54 18.41
CA SER A 1112 -18.71 -12.71 19.49
C SER A 1112 -18.91 -11.26 19.05
N ILE A 1113 -18.00 -10.73 18.21
CA ILE A 1113 -18.06 -9.36 17.68
C ILE A 1113 -19.24 -9.19 16.70
N LEU A 1114 -19.46 -10.12 15.77
CA LEU A 1114 -20.56 -10.03 14.80
C LEU A 1114 -21.95 -10.12 15.49
N HIS A 1115 -22.06 -10.91 16.56
CA HIS A 1115 -23.32 -11.11 17.29
C HIS A 1115 -23.63 -10.03 18.35
N TYR A 1116 -22.61 -9.45 19.01
CA TYR A 1116 -22.84 -8.45 20.06
C TYR A 1116 -22.34 -7.02 19.78
N GLY A 1117 -21.58 -6.81 18.70
CA GLY A 1117 -20.80 -5.60 18.46
C GLY A 1117 -19.41 -5.65 19.10
N LEU A 1118 -18.59 -4.64 18.83
CA LEU A 1118 -17.31 -4.43 19.49
C LEU A 1118 -17.54 -3.94 20.92
N LYS A 1119 -16.86 -4.55 21.90
CA LYS A 1119 -17.06 -4.25 23.33
C LYS A 1119 -15.92 -3.41 23.90
N ALA A 1120 -16.26 -2.47 24.77
CA ALA A 1120 -15.28 -1.70 25.53
C ALA A 1120 -14.73 -2.54 26.69
N THR A 1121 -13.46 -2.36 27.03
CA THR A 1121 -12.92 -2.87 28.30
C THR A 1121 -13.54 -2.11 29.49
N PRO A 1122 -13.88 -2.78 30.60
CA PRO A 1122 -14.37 -2.11 31.80
C PRO A 1122 -13.43 -1.00 32.28
N SER A 1123 -14.00 0.02 32.92
CA SER A 1123 -13.32 1.28 33.32
C SER A 1123 -12.05 1.09 34.15
N ASN A 1124 -11.87 -0.08 34.76
CA ASN A 1124 -10.86 -0.38 35.79
C ASN A 1124 -9.71 -1.28 35.30
N SER A 1125 -9.67 -1.67 34.02
CA SER A 1125 -8.51 -2.36 33.45
C SER A 1125 -7.41 -1.38 33.06
N LEU A 1126 -6.20 -1.57 33.59
CA LEU A 1126 -4.98 -1.06 32.94
C LEU A 1126 -4.42 -2.12 31.96
N GLN A 1127 -3.32 -1.86 31.24
CA GLN A 1127 -3.35 -2.13 29.78
C GLN A 1127 -2.16 -2.90 29.14
N CYS A 1128 -2.46 -3.61 28.05
CA CYS A 1128 -1.56 -3.90 26.92
C CYS A 1128 -2.26 -3.47 25.63
N GLY A 1129 -1.51 -2.96 24.64
CA GLY A 1129 -2.08 -2.57 23.34
C GLY A 1129 -3.02 -1.36 23.34
N GLN A 1130 -3.40 -0.85 24.51
CA GLN A 1130 -4.27 0.31 24.73
C GLN A 1130 -3.50 1.45 25.43
N ALA A 1131 -2.44 2.02 24.86
CA ALA A 1131 -1.51 2.88 25.62
C ALA A 1131 -2.08 4.25 26.11
N PHE A 1132 -3.36 4.54 25.86
CA PHE A 1132 -3.93 5.89 25.98
C PHE A 1132 -5.32 5.94 26.67
N GLY A 1133 -5.69 4.90 27.44
CA GLY A 1133 -6.93 4.84 28.23
C GLY A 1133 -8.01 3.90 27.67
N ASN A 1134 -9.10 3.71 28.41
CA ASN A 1134 -10.11 2.66 28.14
C ASN A 1134 -11.07 3.03 27.00
N GLY A 1135 -11.42 2.02 26.19
CA GLY A 1135 -12.34 2.12 25.06
C GLY A 1135 -12.06 1.04 23.99
N VAL A 1136 -12.83 1.08 22.90
CA VAL A 1136 -12.53 0.33 21.67
C VAL A 1136 -11.51 1.11 20.86
N TYR A 1137 -10.46 0.42 20.37
CA TYR A 1137 -9.34 1.03 19.64
C TYR A 1137 -9.50 0.85 18.13
N PHE A 1138 -9.20 1.91 17.39
CA PHE A 1138 -9.18 1.95 15.93
C PHE A 1138 -7.96 2.73 15.40
N ALA A 1139 -7.65 2.53 14.13
CA ALA A 1139 -6.65 3.32 13.39
C ALA A 1139 -7.18 3.78 12.03
N ASP A 1140 -6.55 4.82 11.48
CA ASP A 1140 -6.76 5.34 10.12
C ASP A 1140 -5.77 4.75 9.09
N ALA A 1141 -4.84 3.89 9.53
CA ALA A 1141 -3.81 3.25 8.71
C ALA A 1141 -3.91 1.72 8.80
N PHE A 1142 -3.86 1.01 7.65
CA PHE A 1142 -3.95 -0.45 7.62
C PHE A 1142 -2.78 -1.13 8.34
N GLU A 1143 -1.55 -0.63 8.13
CA GLU A 1143 -0.31 -1.12 8.75
C GLU A 1143 -0.42 -1.23 10.29
N LYS A 1144 -1.07 -0.24 10.94
CA LYS A 1144 -1.25 -0.19 12.39
C LYS A 1144 -2.18 -1.29 12.91
N SER A 1145 -3.31 -1.51 12.25
CA SER A 1145 -4.30 -2.51 12.70
C SER A 1145 -3.90 -3.94 12.29
N GLU A 1146 -3.08 -4.10 11.25
CA GLU A 1146 -2.61 -5.41 10.75
C GLU A 1146 -1.94 -6.23 11.86
N SER A 1147 -1.15 -5.59 12.72
CA SER A 1147 -0.41 -6.23 13.81
C SER A 1147 -1.29 -6.91 14.87
N TYR A 1148 -2.59 -6.59 14.92
CA TYR A 1148 -3.57 -7.19 15.83
C TYR A 1148 -4.33 -8.37 15.17
N CYS A 1149 -4.14 -8.59 13.86
CA CYS A 1149 -4.86 -9.60 13.08
C CYS A 1149 -4.23 -11.00 13.22
N GLY A 1150 -4.97 -11.93 13.83
CA GLY A 1150 -4.53 -13.32 14.03
C GLY A 1150 -4.89 -14.24 12.86
N THR A 1151 -3.91 -15.02 12.38
CA THR A 1151 -4.07 -15.98 11.28
C THR A 1151 -5.15 -17.04 11.58
N SER A 1152 -6.05 -17.27 10.63
CA SER A 1152 -7.21 -18.16 10.68
C SER A 1152 -6.87 -19.65 10.45
N SER A 1153 -7.87 -20.53 10.37
CA SER A 1153 -7.65 -21.95 10.03
C SER A 1153 -7.37 -22.17 8.54
N GLN A 1154 -7.88 -21.30 7.65
CA GLN A 1154 -7.56 -21.28 6.22
C GLN A 1154 -6.30 -20.43 5.90
N GLY A 1155 -5.59 -19.97 6.93
CA GLY A 1155 -4.39 -19.16 6.81
C GLY A 1155 -4.66 -17.74 6.28
N LEU A 1156 -5.84 -17.18 6.55
CA LEU A 1156 -6.22 -15.80 6.23
C LEU A 1156 -6.04 -14.90 7.47
N LYS A 1157 -5.99 -13.59 7.26
CA LYS A 1157 -6.20 -12.57 8.30
C LYS A 1157 -7.50 -11.82 8.02
N TYR A 1158 -8.09 -11.25 9.07
CA TYR A 1158 -9.37 -10.52 9.00
C TYR A 1158 -9.27 -9.15 9.66
N MET A 1159 -9.75 -8.13 8.96
CA MET A 1159 -9.81 -6.74 9.40
C MET A 1159 -11.26 -6.24 9.35
N LEU A 1160 -11.73 -5.57 10.40
CA LEU A 1160 -13.02 -4.88 10.38
C LEU A 1160 -12.84 -3.43 9.92
N VAL A 1161 -13.74 -2.96 9.08
CA VAL A 1161 -13.97 -1.52 8.82
C VAL A 1161 -15.27 -1.14 9.53
N CYS A 1162 -15.21 -0.12 10.38
CA CYS A 1162 -16.35 0.36 11.15
C CYS A 1162 -16.64 1.81 10.83
N LYS A 1163 -17.91 2.19 10.66
CA LYS A 1163 -18.35 3.59 10.84
C LYS A 1163 -18.33 3.88 12.34
N VAL A 1164 -17.74 5.00 12.72
CA VAL A 1164 -17.52 5.39 14.12
C VAL A 1164 -17.97 6.83 14.32
N ALA A 1165 -18.99 7.05 15.16
CA ALA A 1165 -19.50 8.36 15.54
C ALA A 1165 -18.58 9.02 16.57
N LEU A 1166 -17.52 9.70 16.11
CA LEU A 1166 -16.42 10.15 16.97
C LEU A 1166 -16.87 11.11 18.08
N GLY A 1167 -17.89 11.95 17.83
CA GLY A 1167 -18.42 12.90 18.80
C GLY A 1167 -17.39 13.97 19.18
N THR A 1168 -17.39 14.37 20.45
CA THR A 1168 -16.37 15.28 20.99
C THR A 1168 -15.01 14.58 21.04
N VAL A 1169 -14.09 14.96 20.15
CA VAL A 1169 -12.75 14.37 20.07
C VAL A 1169 -11.75 15.16 20.90
N LEU A 1170 -11.15 14.52 21.91
CA LEU A 1170 -10.01 15.08 22.64
C LEU A 1170 -8.69 14.70 21.93
N THR A 1171 -7.92 15.70 21.50
CA THR A 1171 -6.53 15.53 21.05
C THR A 1171 -5.56 15.64 22.24
N LYS A 1172 -4.30 15.22 22.05
CA LYS A 1172 -3.31 15.15 23.14
C LYS A 1172 -2.77 16.52 23.59
N GLU A 1173 -2.95 17.58 22.79
CA GLU A 1173 -2.49 18.93 23.11
C GLU A 1173 -3.40 19.66 24.13
N GLU A 1174 -4.69 19.30 24.23
CA GLU A 1174 -5.66 19.97 25.12
C GLU A 1174 -5.77 19.37 26.54
N LEU A 1175 -4.66 18.88 27.12
CA LEU A 1175 -4.67 18.06 28.35
C LEU A 1175 -5.15 18.76 29.64
N GLU A 1176 -5.46 20.06 29.63
CA GLU A 1176 -5.90 20.81 30.81
C GLU A 1176 -7.43 20.89 31.00
N LYS A 1177 -8.25 20.43 30.04
CA LYS A 1177 -9.72 20.52 30.12
C LYS A 1177 -10.39 19.20 30.54
N LYS A 1178 -11.37 19.27 31.44
CA LYS A 1178 -11.96 18.12 32.14
C LYS A 1178 -12.97 17.31 31.32
N ASP A 1179 -12.76 15.99 31.33
CA ASP A 1179 -13.74 14.87 31.37
C ASP A 1179 -14.86 14.73 30.32
N LYS A 1180 -15.27 15.77 29.59
CA LYS A 1180 -16.32 15.68 28.57
C LYS A 1180 -15.74 15.48 27.16
N PHE A 1181 -15.38 14.23 26.86
CA PHE A 1181 -15.04 13.78 25.51
C PHE A 1181 -15.56 12.36 25.24
N ASP A 1182 -16.02 12.14 24.02
CA ASP A 1182 -16.58 10.88 23.52
C ASP A 1182 -15.48 9.94 23.00
N THR A 1183 -14.57 10.50 22.20
CA THR A 1183 -13.41 9.82 21.62
C THR A 1183 -12.12 10.56 21.96
N ARG A 1184 -11.02 9.83 22.13
CA ARG A 1184 -9.67 10.39 22.22
C ARG A 1184 -8.91 10.07 20.94
N LYS A 1185 -8.42 11.10 20.22
CA LYS A 1185 -7.44 10.92 19.11
C LYS A 1185 -6.05 11.09 19.68
N VAL A 1186 -5.20 10.11 19.45
CA VAL A 1186 -3.78 10.15 19.77
C VAL A 1186 -3.04 10.39 18.47
N GLN A 1187 -2.43 11.57 18.35
CA GLN A 1187 -1.71 11.97 17.15
C GLN A 1187 -0.43 11.13 16.98
N GLY A 1188 -0.32 10.46 15.84
CA GLY A 1188 0.85 9.70 15.43
C GLY A 1188 1.87 10.53 14.65
N ALA A 1189 3.03 9.94 14.39
CA ALA A 1189 4.04 10.53 13.53
C ALA A 1189 3.58 10.66 12.07
N LYS A 1190 2.65 9.80 11.61
CA LYS A 1190 2.07 9.83 10.27
C LYS A 1190 0.54 9.79 10.30
N GLU A 1191 -0.08 10.47 9.35
CA GLU A 1191 -1.52 10.39 9.10
C GLU A 1191 -1.87 10.51 7.60
N PRO A 1192 -3.08 10.08 7.19
CA PRO A 1192 -3.56 10.21 5.81
C PRO A 1192 -3.78 11.68 5.39
N VAL A 1193 -3.29 12.07 4.21
CA VAL A 1193 -3.52 13.40 3.64
C VAL A 1193 -4.93 13.51 3.05
N GLY A 1194 -5.93 13.64 3.94
CA GLY A 1194 -7.34 13.86 3.58
C GLY A 1194 -8.19 12.59 3.45
N GLY A 1195 -9.48 12.77 3.15
CA GLY A 1195 -10.47 11.70 3.09
C GLY A 1195 -11.76 12.05 2.32
N LEU A 1196 -12.62 11.06 2.13
CA LEU A 1196 -13.81 11.06 1.28
C LEU A 1196 -15.06 10.63 2.07
N THR A 1197 -16.14 11.43 2.07
CA THR A 1197 -17.31 11.24 2.97
C THR A 1197 -18.39 10.27 2.44
N ILE A 1198 -18.01 9.03 2.14
CA ILE A 1198 -18.86 8.01 1.51
C ILE A 1198 -19.99 7.55 2.46
N GLN A 1199 -21.25 7.59 2.02
CA GLN A 1199 -22.43 7.18 2.81
C GLN A 1199 -22.45 7.73 4.24
N GLY A 1200 -22.28 9.06 4.40
CA GLY A 1200 -22.34 9.72 5.69
C GLY A 1200 -21.04 9.80 6.48
N ALA A 1201 -20.02 8.99 6.15
CA ALA A 1201 -18.83 8.83 6.98
C ALA A 1201 -17.52 9.13 6.24
N VAL A 1202 -16.57 9.82 6.88
CA VAL A 1202 -15.26 10.15 6.29
C VAL A 1202 -14.37 8.90 6.19
N MET A 1203 -13.93 8.52 5.00
CA MET A 1203 -12.95 7.46 4.77
C MET A 1203 -11.59 8.08 4.42
N PRO A 1204 -10.51 7.83 5.19
CA PRO A 1204 -9.24 8.54 5.01
C PRO A 1204 -8.38 7.92 3.89
N LEU A 1205 -8.74 8.21 2.64
CA LEU A 1205 -8.12 7.66 1.43
C LEU A 1205 -6.73 8.25 1.08
N GLY A 1206 -6.30 9.32 1.76
CA GLY A 1206 -5.03 9.98 1.47
C GLY A 1206 -3.80 9.09 1.74
N PRO A 1207 -2.68 9.30 1.03
CA PRO A 1207 -1.41 8.65 1.36
C PRO A 1207 -0.95 9.08 2.76
N LEU A 1208 -0.24 8.20 3.46
CA LEU A 1208 0.37 8.55 4.76
C LEU A 1208 1.53 9.55 4.57
N ALA A 1209 1.42 10.72 5.20
CA ALA A 1209 2.49 11.71 5.27
C ALA A 1209 2.92 11.95 6.73
N ASP A 1210 4.14 12.45 6.92
CA ASP A 1210 4.67 12.79 8.25
C ASP A 1210 4.00 14.06 8.79
N HIS A 1211 3.43 13.98 10.00
CA HIS A 1211 2.70 15.07 10.64
C HIS A 1211 3.64 16.14 11.18
N LYS A 1212 3.38 17.41 10.83
CA LYS A 1212 4.19 18.57 11.23
C LYS A 1212 3.68 19.20 12.53
N PHE A 1213 4.15 18.67 13.66
CA PHE A 1213 3.90 19.24 14.99
C PHE A 1213 4.46 20.66 15.09
N THR A 1214 3.69 21.59 15.67
CA THR A 1214 4.07 23.01 15.86
C THR A 1214 5.07 23.23 16.99
N ASP A 1215 5.05 22.36 18.00
CA ASP A 1215 5.62 22.67 19.30
C ASP A 1215 7.05 22.14 19.44
N GLY A 1216 7.99 23.04 19.80
CA GLY A 1216 9.41 22.75 20.02
C GLY A 1216 9.72 21.86 21.24
N HIS A 1217 8.71 21.27 21.87
CA HIS A 1217 8.88 20.35 22.99
C HIS A 1217 9.13 18.92 22.48
N ASN A 1218 10.39 18.49 22.54
CA ASN A 1218 10.82 17.12 22.26
C ASN A 1218 10.22 16.12 23.26
N HIS A 1219 8.99 15.66 22.99
CA HIS A 1219 8.43 14.48 23.63
C HIS A 1219 9.15 13.23 23.10
N TRP A 1220 9.84 12.53 24.00
CA TRP A 1220 10.79 11.46 23.70
C TRP A 1220 10.19 10.21 23.04
N TRP A 1221 8.86 10.12 22.91
CA TRP A 1221 8.16 9.03 22.24
C TRP A 1221 6.77 9.46 21.73
N ARG A 1222 6.44 9.06 20.49
CA ARG A 1222 5.13 9.21 19.82
C ARG A 1222 4.82 7.90 19.06
N PRO A 1223 3.55 7.48 18.91
CA PRO A 1223 3.19 6.32 18.10
C PRO A 1223 3.40 6.61 16.59
N PRO A 1224 3.62 5.59 15.74
CA PRO A 1224 3.89 5.81 14.31
C PRO A 1224 2.67 6.26 13.49
N HIS A 1225 1.46 5.88 13.90
CA HIS A 1225 0.18 6.22 13.25
C HIS A 1225 -0.82 6.72 14.29
N ASN A 1226 -1.93 7.33 13.86
CA ASN A 1226 -2.98 7.76 14.77
C ASN A 1226 -3.69 6.57 15.44
N GLU A 1227 -4.13 6.77 16.68
CA GLU A 1227 -5.03 5.85 17.38
C GLU A 1227 -6.29 6.60 17.85
N TYR A 1228 -7.46 5.99 17.64
CA TYR A 1228 -8.76 6.53 18.05
C TYR A 1228 -9.37 5.62 19.10
N ILE A 1229 -9.69 6.17 20.28
CA ILE A 1229 -10.18 5.42 21.44
C ILE A 1229 -11.59 5.88 21.77
N VAL A 1230 -12.57 5.01 21.53
CA VAL A 1230 -14.02 5.30 21.68
C VAL A 1230 -14.54 4.61 22.94
N LYS A 1231 -15.12 5.37 23.88
CA LYS A 1231 -15.58 4.81 25.17
C LYS A 1231 -16.90 4.03 25.07
N ASP A 1232 -17.81 4.49 24.22
CA ASP A 1232 -19.19 4.00 24.11
C ASP A 1232 -19.34 3.02 22.95
N GLU A 1233 -19.74 1.77 23.27
CA GLU A 1233 -19.99 0.71 22.29
C GLU A 1233 -21.06 1.10 21.26
N SER A 1234 -22.01 1.97 21.63
CA SER A 1234 -23.10 2.37 20.74
C SER A 1234 -22.69 3.39 19.67
N ARG A 1235 -21.49 3.98 19.75
CA ARG A 1235 -20.93 4.87 18.72
C ARG A 1235 -20.29 4.12 17.54
N ILE A 1236 -20.43 2.79 17.47
CA ILE A 1236 -19.61 1.91 16.62
C ILE A 1236 -20.50 0.97 15.80
N LEU A 1237 -20.43 1.10 14.48
CA LEU A 1237 -21.09 0.21 13.52
C LEU A 1237 -20.05 -0.49 12.61
N PRO A 1238 -19.75 -1.78 12.82
CA PRO A 1238 -19.01 -2.59 11.84
C PRO A 1238 -19.80 -2.69 10.54
N VAL A 1239 -19.18 -2.33 9.42
CA VAL A 1239 -19.84 -2.24 8.09
C VAL A 1239 -19.17 -3.10 7.01
N MET A 1240 -17.88 -3.38 7.12
CA MET A 1240 -17.18 -4.29 6.21
C MET A 1240 -16.16 -5.18 6.95
N LEU A 1241 -15.87 -6.33 6.36
CA LEU A 1241 -14.82 -7.26 6.79
C LEU A 1241 -13.91 -7.59 5.60
N ILE A 1242 -12.62 -7.26 5.70
CA ILE A 1242 -11.60 -7.57 4.70
C ILE A 1242 -10.93 -8.89 5.08
N ALA A 1243 -10.87 -9.84 4.15
CA ALA A 1243 -10.12 -11.08 4.27
C ALA A 1243 -8.86 -11.03 3.39
N PHE A 1244 -7.68 -11.22 3.98
CA PHE A 1244 -6.39 -11.02 3.31
C PHE A 1244 -5.33 -12.06 3.71
N LYS A 1245 -4.14 -11.99 3.11
CA LYS A 1245 -2.93 -12.73 3.49
C LYS A 1245 -1.72 -11.80 3.49
#